data_AF-A0A939ZFS8-F1
#
_entry.id   AF-A0A939ZFS8-F1
#
_cell.length_a   1.000
_cell.length_b   1.000
_cell.length_c   1.000
_cell.angle_alpha   90.00
_cell.angle_beta   90.00
_cell.angle_gamma   90.00
#
_symmetry.space_group_name_H-M   'P 1'
#
loop_
_entity.id
_entity.type
_entity.pdbx_description
1 polymer ?
#
loop_
_entity_poly.entity_id
_entity_poly.type
_entity_poly.pdbx_seq_one_letter_code
_entity_poly.pdbx_strand_id
1 'polypeptide(L)'
;TSVSYGANIKSVHIGKSVKTIALRAFTFCDNLTEITVSAENRYFSSIDNLVYNKAGKVLIFCPGGITGPVVLPESLKTINECAFYDCFKLRSVTIPAGVTEIGDKAFYQCRALETLIIRSSSLTCNVDTSGSYSSMGVISNAGLDGDGLDIVFEGNIDKVPDYFVHESNLRSIKFYGDEPVISSDSFPISGTSSVTGYFPYRNETWYELPDYPYALGVNSSFYWVPFSLEHPQSVVITAMPEKTAYSPGESLDLTGLEFVVSYSDQCKEKHMFRDLDSVSCDLSSVGRKTVTMVYRGYTFYAHVVVSEYGLFTADSSGYPASSHPYESDLDKTYEYCYPDARHLSVSFSNDTFTEYQTDYIYLYDAKGNEAGVYSGDELAGQTIEFDGDRFSIKLVSDSGFEEWGFAVDRIDVIGRIDNCNGTHDYDNSVEYTWADDNSIVTASVSCKDYGKSYSEAAETAATEDQDNMITYVAEFADPRFSKQTRTISKPRFFRGQEVASGAYGFDVSWMIDDNGVLWIDGTGLIDDRLYDKIRDYSGIKHIVIGDGIAGTGEYAFNYLKEVISVEIPGSVVTIGQYAFNSCYKLSELILGEGVEFIGRNAFSNCQYIEEIDLPDTLKYIGINAFAGCSLLKTIEIPDSVESIGESALSSCQALESVKLPKNLSVIENGLFSSDKTLKKLIVPEKVISVGTEAFRYCSKLETIVFTGDKPEISTDVFEYCGQDIIGYYPQVNSSWDEKPVIESTYFSGTITWMPYDPEDPGSLLDEPGDIILGDITGDDIVSADDLTALSRHVAKIETITDPDVIRSADVNQDGVADANDLTLLSRYVAKIITSFDE
;
A
#
# COMPACT_ATOMS: atom_id res chain seq x y z
N THR A 1 -42.16 -5.48 -33.36
CA THR A 1 -41.52 -4.38 -34.10
C THR A 1 -40.48 -3.79 -33.18
N SER A 2 -39.20 -3.90 -33.51
CA SER A 2 -38.13 -3.19 -32.82
C SER A 2 -38.43 -1.69 -32.87
N VAL A 3 -38.24 -0.98 -31.77
CA VAL A 3 -38.18 0.48 -31.79
C VAL A 3 -36.79 0.84 -32.33
N SER A 4 -36.50 0.48 -33.58
CA SER A 4 -35.18 0.64 -34.19
C SER A 4 -35.11 1.97 -34.94
N TYR A 5 -34.06 2.74 -34.62
CA TYR A 5 -33.60 4.02 -35.16
C TYR A 5 -34.03 5.29 -34.39
N GLY A 6 -33.09 5.82 -33.62
CA GLY A 6 -32.94 7.27 -33.40
C GLY A 6 -34.02 7.96 -32.57
N ALA A 7 -34.68 7.24 -31.67
CA ALA A 7 -35.71 7.84 -30.83
C ALA A 7 -35.07 8.39 -29.55
N ASN A 8 -35.26 9.69 -29.26
CA ASN A 8 -34.87 10.37 -28.00
C ASN A 8 -35.72 9.89 -26.79
N ILE A 9 -36.02 8.60 -26.72
CA ILE A 9 -36.84 8.01 -25.68
C ILE A 9 -36.01 8.01 -24.40
N LYS A 10 -36.50 8.73 -23.39
CA LYS A 10 -35.88 8.81 -22.06
C LYS A 10 -36.51 7.83 -21.07
N SER A 11 -37.80 7.53 -21.25
CA SER A 11 -38.58 6.70 -20.36
C SER A 11 -39.57 5.80 -21.10
N VAL A 12 -39.81 4.58 -20.61
CA VAL A 12 -40.82 3.64 -21.14
C VAL A 12 -41.69 3.09 -20.02
N HIS A 13 -43.01 3.05 -20.23
CA HIS A 13 -43.95 2.37 -19.33
C HIS A 13 -44.50 1.08 -19.94
N ILE A 14 -44.30 -0.05 -19.27
CA ILE A 14 -44.82 -1.36 -19.66
C ILE A 14 -46.18 -1.58 -18.98
N GLY A 15 -47.25 -1.43 -19.77
CA GLY A 15 -48.63 -1.56 -19.29
C GLY A 15 -49.02 -3.00 -18.95
N LYS A 16 -50.14 -3.15 -18.24
CA LYS A 16 -50.65 -4.43 -17.70
C LYS A 16 -50.93 -5.55 -18.71
N SER A 17 -51.15 -5.21 -19.98
CA SER A 17 -51.49 -6.16 -21.05
C SER A 17 -50.29 -6.68 -21.84
N VAL A 18 -49.10 -6.12 -21.63
CA VAL A 18 -47.87 -6.51 -22.34
C VAL A 18 -47.44 -7.90 -21.87
N LYS A 19 -47.43 -8.86 -22.80
CA LYS A 19 -47.09 -10.27 -22.54
C LYS A 19 -45.70 -10.66 -23.01
N THR A 20 -45.18 -9.96 -24.02
CA THR A 20 -43.90 -10.24 -24.66
C THR A 20 -43.18 -8.94 -24.95
N ILE A 21 -41.87 -8.97 -24.81
CA ILE A 21 -40.95 -7.93 -25.25
C ILE A 21 -40.03 -8.64 -26.24
N ALA A 22 -39.95 -8.15 -27.47
CA ALA A 22 -39.10 -8.77 -28.48
C ALA A 22 -37.63 -8.61 -28.08
N LEU A 23 -36.79 -9.59 -28.45
CA LEU A 23 -35.34 -9.41 -28.40
C LEU A 23 -34.98 -8.11 -29.13
N ARG A 24 -34.04 -7.35 -28.57
CA ARG A 24 -33.54 -6.11 -29.19
C ARG A 24 -34.62 -5.03 -29.39
N ALA A 25 -35.72 -5.08 -28.64
CA ALA A 25 -36.82 -4.11 -28.76
C ALA A 25 -36.38 -2.65 -28.56
N PHE A 26 -35.34 -2.40 -27.77
CA PHE A 26 -34.83 -1.08 -27.39
C PHE A 26 -33.38 -0.83 -27.84
N THR A 27 -32.93 -1.54 -28.87
CA THR A 27 -31.61 -1.34 -29.51
C THR A 27 -31.43 0.13 -29.95
N PHE A 28 -30.26 0.72 -29.71
CA PHE A 28 -29.93 2.14 -30.00
C PHE A 28 -30.78 3.18 -29.25
N CYS A 29 -31.38 2.81 -28.11
CA CYS A 29 -32.07 3.77 -27.23
C CYS A 29 -31.13 4.32 -26.14
N ASP A 30 -30.04 4.98 -26.55
CA ASP A 30 -28.91 5.38 -25.67
C ASP A 30 -29.26 6.49 -24.65
N ASN A 31 -30.48 7.02 -24.72
CA ASN A 31 -31.02 8.01 -23.79
C ASN A 31 -32.06 7.43 -22.82
N LEU A 32 -32.44 6.16 -23.00
CA LEU A 32 -33.43 5.48 -22.17
C LEU A 32 -32.81 5.14 -20.82
N THR A 33 -33.25 5.83 -19.78
CA THR A 33 -32.73 5.72 -18.40
C THR A 33 -33.78 5.19 -17.42
N GLU A 34 -35.07 5.34 -17.75
CA GLU A 34 -36.16 4.98 -16.87
C GLU A 34 -37.11 3.97 -17.53
N ILE A 35 -37.40 2.86 -16.85
CA ILE A 35 -38.43 1.92 -17.28
C ILE A 35 -39.28 1.50 -16.08
N THR A 36 -40.58 1.67 -16.22
CA THR A 36 -41.56 1.27 -15.19
C THR A 36 -42.46 0.17 -15.71
N VAL A 37 -42.76 -0.81 -14.87
CA VAL A 37 -43.72 -1.87 -15.18
C VAL A 37 -44.94 -1.70 -14.29
N SER A 38 -46.14 -1.72 -14.87
CA SER A 38 -47.40 -1.69 -14.12
C SER A 38 -47.45 -2.81 -13.08
N ALA A 39 -47.84 -2.51 -11.84
CA ALA A 39 -47.99 -3.50 -10.78
C ALA A 39 -48.95 -4.65 -11.16
N GLU A 40 -49.95 -4.35 -11.99
CA GLU A 40 -50.92 -5.32 -12.53
C GLU A 40 -50.35 -6.20 -13.67
N ASN A 41 -49.16 -5.89 -14.20
CA ASN A 41 -48.55 -6.72 -15.24
C ASN A 41 -48.22 -8.11 -14.66
N ARG A 42 -48.68 -9.16 -15.36
CA ARG A 42 -48.56 -10.56 -14.92
C ARG A 42 -47.29 -11.26 -15.40
N TYR A 43 -46.53 -10.63 -16.30
CA TYR A 43 -45.40 -11.24 -17.00
C TYR A 43 -44.06 -10.60 -16.66
N PHE A 44 -44.04 -9.30 -16.37
CA PHE A 44 -42.83 -8.53 -16.11
C PHE A 44 -42.88 -7.80 -14.76
N SER A 45 -41.71 -7.41 -14.28
CA SER A 45 -41.50 -6.51 -13.15
C SER A 45 -40.31 -5.60 -13.44
N SER A 46 -40.18 -4.48 -12.73
CA SER A 46 -39.01 -3.60 -12.82
C SER A 46 -38.36 -3.43 -11.45
N ILE A 47 -37.03 -3.54 -11.40
CA ILE A 47 -36.20 -3.30 -10.21
C ILE A 47 -35.06 -2.41 -10.70
N ASP A 48 -34.82 -1.28 -10.03
CA ASP A 48 -33.75 -0.32 -10.36
C ASP A 48 -33.67 0.08 -11.85
N ASN A 49 -34.84 0.29 -12.46
CA ASN A 49 -35.02 0.62 -13.88
C ASN A 49 -34.65 -0.50 -14.88
N LEU A 50 -34.31 -1.70 -14.41
CA LEU A 50 -34.12 -2.89 -15.23
C LEU A 50 -35.41 -3.71 -15.29
N VAL A 51 -35.64 -4.43 -16.39
CA VAL A 51 -36.85 -5.23 -16.60
C VAL A 51 -36.56 -6.70 -16.40
N TYR A 52 -37.36 -7.33 -15.54
CA TYR A 52 -37.28 -8.75 -15.21
C TYR A 52 -38.59 -9.46 -15.57
N ASN A 53 -38.58 -10.79 -15.58
CA ASN A 53 -39.82 -11.55 -15.49
C ASN A 53 -40.56 -11.24 -14.18
N LYS A 54 -41.85 -11.62 -14.10
CA LYS A 54 -42.68 -11.29 -12.93
C LYS A 54 -42.10 -11.83 -11.61
N ALA A 55 -41.34 -12.91 -11.65
CA ALA A 55 -40.73 -13.54 -10.49
C ALA A 55 -39.40 -12.90 -10.06
N GLY A 56 -38.84 -11.95 -10.83
CA GLY A 56 -37.51 -11.38 -10.56
C GLY A 56 -36.35 -12.37 -10.73
N LYS A 57 -36.57 -13.46 -11.50
CA LYS A 57 -35.61 -14.56 -11.69
C LYS A 57 -34.88 -14.51 -13.03
N VAL A 58 -35.42 -13.79 -14.01
CA VAL A 58 -34.82 -13.66 -15.35
C VAL A 58 -34.74 -12.18 -15.69
N LEU A 59 -33.54 -11.68 -16.00
CA LEU A 59 -33.32 -10.34 -16.50
C LEU A 59 -33.67 -10.33 -17.99
N ILE A 60 -34.62 -9.49 -18.37
CA ILE A 60 -35.13 -9.42 -19.74
C ILE A 60 -34.32 -8.42 -20.55
N PHE A 61 -34.11 -7.21 -20.06
CA PHE A 61 -33.18 -6.24 -20.65
C PHE A 61 -32.85 -5.07 -19.69
N CYS A 62 -31.73 -4.40 -19.99
CA CYS A 62 -31.22 -3.19 -19.38
C CYS A 62 -31.41 -1.99 -20.35
N PRO A 63 -31.81 -0.81 -19.86
CA PRO A 63 -31.83 0.41 -20.65
C PRO A 63 -30.43 0.85 -21.12
N GLY A 64 -30.29 1.30 -22.37
CA GLY A 64 -28.99 1.71 -22.93
C GLY A 64 -28.44 3.04 -22.41
N GLY A 65 -29.27 3.85 -21.75
CA GLY A 65 -28.87 5.13 -21.17
C GLY A 65 -28.30 5.05 -19.75
N ILE A 66 -28.23 3.86 -19.14
CA ILE A 66 -27.63 3.69 -17.81
C ILE A 66 -26.12 3.95 -17.88
N THR A 67 -25.63 4.84 -17.01
CA THR A 67 -24.22 5.24 -16.91
C THR A 67 -23.53 4.77 -15.63
N GLY A 68 -24.32 4.48 -14.59
CA GLY A 68 -23.84 4.06 -13.27
C GLY A 68 -23.57 2.56 -13.16
N PRO A 69 -22.98 2.10 -12.04
CA PRO A 69 -22.79 0.68 -11.76
C PRO A 69 -24.13 -0.04 -11.67
N VAL A 70 -24.23 -1.21 -12.29
CA VAL A 70 -25.42 -2.07 -12.20
C VAL A 70 -25.10 -3.30 -11.35
N VAL A 71 -25.72 -3.39 -10.17
CA VAL A 71 -25.65 -4.57 -9.31
C VAL A 71 -26.93 -5.37 -9.47
N LEU A 72 -26.83 -6.59 -10.02
CA LEU A 72 -28.00 -7.44 -10.23
C LEU A 72 -28.46 -8.10 -8.91
N PRO A 73 -29.77 -8.29 -8.70
CA PRO A 73 -30.29 -8.75 -7.42
C PRO A 73 -29.97 -10.23 -7.16
N GLU A 74 -29.66 -10.59 -5.91
CA GLU A 74 -29.34 -11.98 -5.47
C GLU A 74 -30.42 -13.01 -5.83
N SER A 75 -31.66 -12.55 -6.04
CA SER A 75 -32.74 -13.43 -6.48
C SER A 75 -32.58 -13.95 -7.91
N LEU A 76 -31.77 -13.29 -8.75
CA LEU A 76 -31.64 -13.54 -10.19
C LEU A 76 -31.05 -14.93 -10.48
N LYS A 77 -31.55 -15.59 -11.54
CA LYS A 77 -31.09 -16.91 -12.01
C LYS A 77 -30.53 -16.88 -13.44
N THR A 78 -31.14 -16.10 -14.32
CA THR A 78 -30.76 -16.06 -15.74
C THR A 78 -30.64 -14.63 -16.24
N ILE A 79 -29.57 -14.34 -16.98
CA ILE A 79 -29.44 -13.16 -17.82
C ILE A 79 -29.85 -13.58 -19.24
N ASN A 80 -30.92 -13.01 -19.76
CA ASN A 80 -31.46 -13.42 -21.05
C ASN A 80 -30.58 -12.97 -22.23
N GLU A 81 -30.82 -13.57 -23.40
CA GLU A 81 -30.20 -13.16 -24.66
C GLU A 81 -30.36 -11.65 -24.89
N CYS A 82 -29.29 -10.97 -25.29
CA CYS A 82 -29.27 -9.53 -25.58
C CYS A 82 -29.70 -8.62 -24.41
N ALA A 83 -29.59 -9.05 -23.14
CA ALA A 83 -30.08 -8.27 -22.00
C ALA A 83 -29.43 -6.88 -21.89
N PHE A 84 -28.14 -6.73 -22.14
CA PHE A 84 -27.40 -5.45 -22.13
C PHE A 84 -26.95 -5.02 -23.54
N TYR A 85 -27.65 -5.48 -24.58
CA TYR A 85 -27.31 -5.18 -25.96
C TYR A 85 -27.27 -3.66 -26.22
N ASP A 86 -26.17 -3.16 -26.78
CA ASP A 86 -25.92 -1.74 -27.09
C ASP A 86 -25.99 -0.80 -25.87
N CYS A 87 -25.63 -1.28 -24.66
CA CYS A 87 -25.45 -0.41 -23.50
C CYS A 87 -24.12 0.37 -23.59
N PHE A 88 -24.01 1.29 -24.54
CA PHE A 88 -22.77 2.01 -24.87
C PHE A 88 -22.19 2.85 -23.73
N LYS A 89 -23.00 3.23 -22.74
CA LYS A 89 -22.60 4.11 -21.63
C LYS A 89 -22.37 3.37 -20.32
N LEU A 90 -22.65 2.07 -20.28
CA LEU A 90 -22.59 1.26 -19.07
C LEU A 90 -21.12 0.99 -18.71
N ARG A 91 -20.74 1.33 -17.48
CA ARG A 91 -19.34 1.24 -17.00
C ARG A 91 -19.05 -0.02 -16.21
N SER A 92 -19.98 -0.48 -15.37
CA SER A 92 -19.75 -1.71 -14.62
C SER A 92 -21.02 -2.50 -14.34
N VAL A 93 -20.85 -3.83 -14.27
CA VAL A 93 -21.93 -4.77 -13.94
C VAL A 93 -21.44 -5.80 -12.92
N THR A 94 -22.26 -6.09 -11.92
CA THR A 94 -22.03 -7.16 -10.94
C THR A 94 -23.11 -8.24 -11.06
N ILE A 95 -22.68 -9.45 -11.41
CA ILE A 95 -23.49 -10.65 -11.52
C ILE A 95 -23.43 -11.41 -10.18
N PRO A 96 -24.58 -11.60 -9.47
CA PRO A 96 -24.61 -12.24 -8.16
C PRO A 96 -24.41 -13.74 -8.24
N ALA A 97 -24.09 -14.37 -7.10
CA ALA A 97 -23.75 -15.78 -7.01
C ALA A 97 -24.89 -16.71 -7.47
N GLY A 98 -26.13 -16.24 -7.39
CA GLY A 98 -27.32 -17.01 -7.76
C GLY A 98 -27.50 -17.27 -9.26
N VAL A 99 -26.81 -16.55 -10.15
CA VAL A 99 -27.01 -16.63 -11.62
C VAL A 99 -26.33 -17.86 -12.19
N THR A 100 -27.07 -18.71 -12.91
CA THR A 100 -26.56 -19.98 -13.46
C THR A 100 -26.45 -19.97 -14.98
N GLU A 101 -27.08 -19.00 -15.66
CA GLU A 101 -27.16 -18.96 -17.12
C GLU A 101 -27.07 -17.52 -17.66
N ILE A 102 -26.24 -17.33 -18.69
CA ILE A 102 -26.18 -16.10 -19.51
C ILE A 102 -26.45 -16.44 -20.98
N GLY A 103 -27.43 -15.77 -21.57
CA GLY A 103 -27.78 -15.94 -22.99
C GLY A 103 -26.79 -15.29 -23.96
N ASP A 104 -26.85 -15.71 -25.22
CA ASP A 104 -26.02 -15.16 -26.30
C ASP A 104 -26.12 -13.62 -26.39
N LYS A 105 -24.99 -12.98 -26.73
CA LYS A 105 -24.90 -11.51 -26.92
C LYS A 105 -25.40 -10.68 -25.75
N ALA A 106 -25.40 -11.23 -24.52
CA ALA A 106 -25.92 -10.51 -23.36
C ALA A 106 -25.25 -9.15 -23.17
N PHE A 107 -23.95 -9.00 -23.43
CA PHE A 107 -23.18 -7.76 -23.29
C PHE A 107 -22.64 -7.21 -24.62
N TYR A 108 -23.28 -7.56 -25.73
CA TYR A 108 -22.86 -7.09 -27.05
C TYR A 108 -22.86 -5.56 -27.12
N GLN A 109 -21.76 -4.96 -27.59
CA GLN A 109 -21.57 -3.52 -27.79
C GLN A 109 -21.65 -2.68 -26.51
N CYS A 110 -21.34 -3.26 -25.35
CA CYS A 110 -21.10 -2.51 -24.11
C CYS A 110 -19.72 -1.81 -24.17
N ARG A 111 -19.55 -0.87 -25.10
CA ARG A 111 -18.24 -0.32 -25.47
C ARG A 111 -17.54 0.48 -24.36
N ALA A 112 -18.28 1.12 -23.46
CA ALA A 112 -17.72 1.82 -22.29
C ALA A 112 -17.61 0.94 -21.03
N LEU A 113 -17.83 -0.37 -21.14
CA LEU A 113 -17.75 -1.28 -19.99
C LEU A 113 -16.29 -1.44 -19.54
N GLU A 114 -16.01 -1.00 -18.33
CA GLU A 114 -14.70 -1.01 -17.69
C GLU A 114 -14.55 -2.23 -16.77
N THR A 115 -15.63 -2.69 -16.13
CA THR A 115 -15.56 -3.80 -15.16
C THR A 115 -16.78 -4.72 -15.20
N LEU A 116 -16.55 -6.03 -15.25
CA LEU A 116 -17.57 -7.06 -15.09
C LEU A 116 -17.20 -7.99 -13.92
N ILE A 117 -17.99 -7.96 -12.84
CA ILE A 117 -17.79 -8.80 -11.65
C ILE A 117 -18.76 -9.99 -11.69
N ILE A 118 -18.24 -11.20 -11.49
CA ILE A 118 -18.97 -12.46 -11.58
C ILE A 118 -18.80 -13.24 -10.27
N ARG A 119 -19.87 -13.31 -9.47
CA ARG A 119 -19.90 -14.06 -8.20
C ARG A 119 -20.40 -15.50 -8.37
N SER A 120 -20.89 -15.86 -9.55
CA SER A 120 -21.44 -17.18 -9.81
C SER A 120 -20.35 -18.24 -9.89
N SER A 121 -20.56 -19.35 -9.19
CA SER A 121 -19.69 -20.53 -9.22
C SER A 121 -20.12 -21.60 -10.24
N SER A 122 -21.33 -21.50 -10.80
CA SER A 122 -21.91 -22.53 -11.67
C SER A 122 -22.47 -21.92 -12.95
N LEU A 123 -21.74 -20.97 -13.53
CA LEU A 123 -22.19 -20.18 -14.66
C LEU A 123 -22.08 -20.98 -15.96
N THR A 124 -23.16 -21.02 -16.73
CA THR A 124 -23.18 -21.57 -18.09
C THR A 124 -23.58 -20.49 -19.09
N CYS A 125 -23.06 -20.59 -20.31
CA CYS A 125 -23.45 -19.68 -21.40
C CYS A 125 -24.12 -20.43 -22.54
N ASN A 126 -25.21 -19.86 -23.03
CA ASN A 126 -25.99 -20.41 -24.13
C ASN A 126 -25.68 -19.62 -25.40
N VAL A 127 -24.56 -19.95 -26.04
CA VAL A 127 -24.07 -19.31 -27.28
C VAL A 127 -24.52 -20.12 -28.49
N ASP A 128 -25.19 -19.50 -29.46
CA ASP A 128 -25.58 -20.15 -30.71
C ASP A 128 -24.37 -20.23 -31.67
N THR A 129 -23.88 -21.43 -31.91
CA THR A 129 -22.72 -21.73 -32.77
C THR A 129 -23.10 -22.21 -34.18
N SER A 130 -24.38 -22.14 -34.57
CA SER A 130 -24.93 -22.89 -35.72
C SER A 130 -25.13 -22.11 -37.04
N GLY A 131 -24.48 -20.96 -37.28
CA GLY A 131 -24.72 -20.10 -38.46
C GLY A 131 -23.50 -19.47 -39.16
N SER A 132 -23.65 -19.03 -40.42
CA SER A 132 -22.54 -18.42 -41.20
C SER A 132 -22.12 -17.00 -40.75
N TYR A 133 -22.72 -16.49 -39.66
CA TYR A 133 -22.33 -15.26 -38.94
C TYR A 133 -22.24 -15.55 -37.42
N SER A 134 -22.08 -16.82 -37.01
CA SER A 134 -22.14 -17.24 -35.61
C SER A 134 -20.75 -17.39 -34.98
N SER A 135 -20.39 -16.44 -34.13
CA SER A 135 -19.58 -16.65 -32.91
C SER A 135 -19.30 -15.31 -32.21
N MET A 136 -20.31 -14.45 -32.05
CA MET A 136 -20.09 -13.16 -31.38
C MET A 136 -19.91 -13.32 -29.86
N GLY A 137 -20.30 -14.44 -29.26
CA GLY A 137 -20.05 -14.67 -27.84
C GLY A 137 -20.90 -13.82 -26.89
N VAL A 138 -20.78 -14.08 -25.59
CA VAL A 138 -21.59 -13.43 -24.55
C VAL A 138 -21.19 -11.97 -24.37
N ILE A 139 -19.88 -11.71 -24.40
CA ILE A 139 -19.27 -10.39 -24.26
C ILE A 139 -18.53 -10.10 -25.56
N SER A 140 -19.08 -9.17 -26.35
CA SER A 140 -18.43 -8.77 -27.60
C SER A 140 -18.47 -7.28 -27.84
N ASN A 141 -17.37 -6.77 -28.40
CA ASN A 141 -17.16 -5.33 -28.58
C ASN A 141 -17.28 -4.53 -27.27
N ALA A 142 -16.91 -5.15 -26.14
CA ALA A 142 -16.93 -4.49 -24.83
C ALA A 142 -15.58 -3.79 -24.54
N GLY A 143 -15.63 -2.71 -23.76
CA GLY A 143 -14.43 -1.95 -23.34
C GLY A 143 -13.68 -1.17 -24.44
N LEU A 144 -14.24 -1.11 -25.67
CA LEU A 144 -13.61 -0.47 -26.83
C LEU A 144 -13.47 1.07 -26.72
N ASP A 145 -14.23 1.74 -25.86
CA ASP A 145 -14.23 3.20 -25.75
C ASP A 145 -13.27 3.74 -24.65
N GLY A 146 -12.68 2.87 -23.83
CA GLY A 146 -11.77 3.23 -22.73
C GLY A 146 -10.47 2.44 -22.72
N ASP A 147 -9.79 2.41 -21.56
CA ASP A 147 -8.49 1.73 -21.37
C ASP A 147 -8.59 0.19 -21.35
N GLY A 148 -9.80 -0.35 -21.55
CA GLY A 148 -10.10 -1.77 -21.60
C GLY A 148 -11.03 -2.26 -20.49
N LEU A 149 -11.41 -3.53 -20.60
CA LEU A 149 -12.35 -4.23 -19.73
C LEU A 149 -11.60 -5.13 -18.75
N ASP A 150 -11.94 -5.04 -17.47
CA ASP A 150 -11.54 -6.00 -16.45
C ASP A 150 -12.68 -6.98 -16.17
N ILE A 151 -12.38 -8.28 -16.16
CA ILE A 151 -13.34 -9.33 -15.75
C ILE A 151 -12.87 -9.96 -14.44
N VAL A 152 -13.73 -9.95 -13.43
CA VAL A 152 -13.39 -10.45 -12.08
C VAL A 152 -14.32 -11.60 -11.71
N PHE A 153 -13.76 -12.80 -11.57
CA PHE A 153 -14.43 -13.98 -11.04
C PHE A 153 -14.21 -14.08 -9.52
N GLU A 154 -15.18 -13.57 -8.76
CA GLU A 154 -15.22 -13.71 -7.29
C GLU A 154 -15.78 -15.07 -6.84
N GLY A 155 -16.55 -15.74 -7.70
CA GLY A 155 -17.02 -17.12 -7.46
C GLY A 155 -16.02 -18.16 -7.98
N ASN A 156 -15.92 -19.30 -7.30
CA ASN A 156 -15.14 -20.44 -7.77
C ASN A 156 -15.83 -21.08 -8.98
N ILE A 157 -15.28 -20.95 -10.19
CA ILE A 157 -15.93 -21.40 -11.43
C ILE A 157 -15.23 -22.65 -12.00
N ASP A 158 -16.00 -23.70 -12.30
CA ASP A 158 -15.41 -24.96 -12.80
C ASP A 158 -14.87 -24.84 -14.24
N LYS A 159 -15.54 -24.07 -15.10
CA LYS A 159 -15.18 -23.88 -16.52
C LYS A 159 -15.58 -22.48 -17.01
N VAL A 160 -14.66 -21.77 -17.67
CA VAL A 160 -15.01 -20.59 -18.46
C VAL A 160 -15.73 -21.04 -19.74
N PRO A 161 -16.91 -20.50 -20.06
CA PRO A 161 -17.66 -20.91 -21.24
C PRO A 161 -16.91 -20.62 -22.55
N ASP A 162 -17.11 -21.47 -23.57
CA ASP A 162 -16.56 -21.23 -24.91
C ASP A 162 -17.26 -20.00 -25.53
N TYR A 163 -16.52 -19.18 -26.27
CA TYR A 163 -16.94 -17.88 -26.82
C TYR A 163 -17.45 -16.90 -25.76
N PHE A 164 -16.86 -16.91 -24.57
CA PHE A 164 -17.28 -16.01 -23.49
C PHE A 164 -16.97 -14.55 -23.83
N VAL A 165 -15.75 -14.28 -24.33
CA VAL A 165 -15.30 -12.95 -24.77
C VAL A 165 -14.84 -13.01 -26.22
N HIS A 166 -15.30 -12.10 -27.07
CA HIS A 166 -14.92 -12.01 -28.49
C HIS A 166 -14.78 -10.56 -28.94
N GLU A 167 -13.71 -10.19 -29.66
CA GLU A 167 -13.51 -8.82 -30.19
C GLU A 167 -13.71 -7.71 -29.13
N SER A 168 -13.33 -7.95 -27.87
CA SER A 168 -13.42 -6.97 -26.78
C SER A 168 -12.02 -6.48 -26.41
N ASN A 169 -11.90 -5.23 -25.94
CA ASN A 169 -10.62 -4.68 -25.49
C ASN A 169 -10.37 -5.12 -24.05
N LEU A 170 -9.99 -6.37 -23.85
CA LEU A 170 -9.74 -6.94 -22.54
C LEU A 170 -8.42 -6.39 -21.98
N ARG A 171 -8.46 -5.88 -20.74
CA ARG A 171 -7.29 -5.38 -20.00
C ARG A 171 -6.80 -6.42 -19.00
N SER A 172 -7.71 -6.97 -18.20
CA SER A 172 -7.37 -8.02 -17.25
C SER A 172 -8.48 -9.03 -17.01
N ILE A 173 -8.08 -10.21 -16.51
CA ILE A 173 -8.99 -11.22 -15.95
C ILE A 173 -8.45 -11.61 -14.57
N LYS A 174 -9.29 -11.65 -13.56
CA LYS A 174 -8.90 -12.06 -12.20
C LYS A 174 -9.78 -13.20 -11.68
N PHE A 175 -9.16 -14.25 -11.16
CA PHE A 175 -9.83 -15.38 -10.49
C PHE A 175 -9.52 -15.37 -9.00
N TYR A 176 -10.54 -15.50 -8.15
CA TYR A 176 -10.38 -15.62 -6.69
C TYR A 176 -10.48 -17.08 -6.18
N GLY A 177 -10.91 -18.01 -7.03
CA GLY A 177 -11.15 -19.43 -6.69
C GLY A 177 -10.07 -20.40 -7.17
N ASP A 178 -10.45 -21.67 -7.28
CA ASP A 178 -9.63 -22.75 -7.85
C ASP A 178 -9.40 -22.54 -9.34
N GLU A 179 -8.40 -23.21 -9.91
CA GLU A 179 -8.11 -23.13 -11.34
C GLU A 179 -9.34 -23.59 -12.17
N PRO A 180 -9.94 -22.70 -12.98
CA PRO A 180 -11.06 -23.07 -13.82
C PRO A 180 -10.56 -23.77 -15.09
N VAL A 181 -11.37 -24.67 -15.66
CA VAL A 181 -11.12 -25.16 -17.03
C VAL A 181 -11.32 -23.99 -18.01
N ILE A 182 -10.28 -23.60 -18.74
CA ILE A 182 -10.36 -22.58 -19.80
C ILE A 182 -10.05 -23.25 -21.14
N SER A 183 -10.95 -23.11 -22.12
CA SER A 183 -10.73 -23.62 -23.48
C SER A 183 -10.10 -22.55 -24.39
N SER A 184 -9.49 -22.97 -25.50
CA SER A 184 -8.98 -22.05 -26.54
C SER A 184 -10.06 -21.15 -27.14
N ASP A 185 -11.32 -21.57 -27.09
CA ASP A 185 -12.46 -20.79 -27.59
C ASP A 185 -13.04 -19.84 -26.53
N SER A 186 -12.61 -19.91 -25.26
CA SER A 186 -13.16 -19.09 -24.18
C SER A 186 -12.83 -17.60 -24.34
N PHE A 187 -11.61 -17.31 -24.81
CA PHE A 187 -11.07 -15.96 -25.00
C PHE A 187 -10.40 -15.78 -26.38
N PRO A 188 -11.15 -15.79 -27.50
CA PRO A 188 -10.63 -15.36 -28.79
C PRO A 188 -10.33 -13.84 -28.76
N ILE A 189 -9.14 -13.48 -28.29
CA ILE A 189 -8.68 -12.09 -28.22
C ILE A 189 -8.19 -11.68 -29.61
N SER A 190 -8.92 -10.77 -30.24
CA SER A 190 -8.52 -10.13 -31.51
C SER A 190 -8.07 -8.71 -31.25
N GLY A 191 -6.81 -8.38 -31.59
CA GLY A 191 -6.25 -7.04 -31.41
C GLY A 191 -4.75 -7.01 -31.11
N THR A 192 -4.23 -5.84 -30.74
CA THR A 192 -2.85 -5.58 -30.29
C THR A 192 -2.77 -5.42 -28.77
N SER A 193 -3.60 -6.13 -28.01
CA SER A 193 -3.76 -5.91 -26.57
C SER A 193 -2.90 -6.88 -25.76
N SER A 194 -2.21 -6.37 -24.75
CA SER A 194 -1.59 -7.17 -23.69
C SER A 194 -2.62 -7.35 -22.57
N VAL A 195 -2.92 -8.59 -22.20
CA VAL A 195 -3.89 -8.93 -21.14
C VAL A 195 -3.16 -9.52 -19.95
N THR A 196 -3.49 -9.05 -18.74
CA THR A 196 -2.96 -9.62 -17.50
C THR A 196 -4.01 -10.50 -16.82
N GLY A 197 -3.69 -11.78 -16.64
CA GLY A 197 -4.45 -12.73 -15.84
C GLY A 197 -3.96 -12.74 -14.39
N TYR A 198 -4.87 -12.82 -13.42
CA TYR A 198 -4.54 -12.88 -11.98
C TYR A 198 -5.12 -14.13 -11.33
N PHE A 199 -4.35 -14.82 -10.49
CA PHE A 199 -4.74 -16.05 -9.79
C PHE A 199 -4.21 -16.14 -8.36
N PRO A 200 -4.86 -16.86 -7.41
CA PRO A 200 -4.45 -16.86 -6.01
C PRO A 200 -3.21 -17.74 -5.75
N TYR A 201 -2.21 -17.20 -5.06
CA TYR A 201 -0.86 -17.78 -4.84
C TYR A 201 -0.84 -19.13 -4.09
N ARG A 202 -1.87 -19.45 -3.29
CA ARG A 202 -1.89 -20.65 -2.42
C ARG A 202 -2.83 -21.76 -2.87
N ASN A 203 -3.29 -21.73 -4.11
CA ASN A 203 -4.17 -22.78 -4.58
C ASN A 203 -3.37 -23.88 -5.26
N GLU A 204 -3.28 -25.04 -4.60
CA GLU A 204 -2.67 -26.30 -5.07
C GLU A 204 -3.28 -26.85 -6.38
N THR A 205 -4.07 -26.06 -7.12
CA THR A 205 -4.58 -26.45 -8.44
C THR A 205 -3.77 -25.78 -9.55
N TRP A 206 -3.23 -24.58 -9.33
CA TRP A 206 -2.48 -23.78 -10.31
C TRP A 206 -1.00 -24.21 -10.46
N TYR A 207 -0.70 -25.51 -10.38
CA TYR A 207 0.67 -26.05 -10.35
C TYR A 207 1.44 -25.94 -11.67
N GLU A 208 0.75 -25.69 -12.77
CA GLU A 208 1.34 -25.42 -14.09
C GLU A 208 0.78 -24.07 -14.55
N LEU A 209 1.61 -23.03 -14.62
CA LEU A 209 1.20 -21.77 -15.27
C LEU A 209 0.70 -22.15 -16.67
N PRO A 210 -0.56 -21.83 -17.04
CA PRO A 210 -1.07 -22.42 -18.25
C PRO A 210 -0.41 -21.76 -19.46
N ASP A 211 0.41 -22.55 -20.14
CA ASP A 211 1.04 -22.23 -21.41
C ASP A 211 -0.07 -22.01 -22.45
N TYR A 212 -0.44 -20.76 -22.72
CA TYR A 212 -1.49 -20.42 -23.69
C TYR A 212 -0.95 -19.69 -24.94
N PRO A 213 -0.35 -20.39 -25.92
CA PRO A 213 0.06 -19.78 -27.18
C PRO A 213 -1.01 -19.76 -28.29
N TYR A 214 -2.25 -20.24 -28.08
CA TYR A 214 -3.13 -20.61 -29.21
C TYR A 214 -4.36 -19.73 -29.53
N ALA A 215 -4.51 -18.53 -28.98
CA ALA A 215 -5.59 -17.63 -29.41
C ALA A 215 -5.21 -16.13 -29.44
N LEU A 216 -3.92 -15.82 -29.63
CA LEU A 216 -3.48 -14.44 -29.78
C LEU A 216 -3.60 -14.04 -31.24
N GLY A 217 -4.39 -13.00 -31.52
CA GLY A 217 -4.24 -12.21 -32.73
C GLY A 217 -2.78 -11.76 -32.89
N VAL A 218 -2.33 -11.54 -34.11
CA VAL A 218 -0.97 -11.08 -34.42
C VAL A 218 -0.67 -9.82 -33.57
N ASN A 219 0.33 -9.89 -32.68
CA ASN A 219 0.77 -8.84 -31.71
C ASN A 219 -0.05 -8.70 -30.40
N SER A 220 -0.74 -9.72 -29.90
CA SER A 220 -1.24 -9.75 -28.51
C SER A 220 -0.29 -10.52 -27.59
N SER A 221 -0.31 -10.24 -26.27
CA SER A 221 0.42 -11.00 -25.24
C SER A 221 -0.46 -11.24 -24.01
N PHE A 222 -0.29 -12.38 -23.34
CA PHE A 222 -1.04 -12.73 -22.13
C PHE A 222 -0.04 -13.12 -21.03
N TYR A 223 -0.17 -12.56 -19.83
CA TYR A 223 0.72 -12.86 -18.69
C TYR A 223 -0.10 -13.19 -17.44
N TRP A 224 0.27 -14.23 -16.72
CA TRP A 224 -0.34 -14.58 -15.44
C TRP A 224 0.47 -14.01 -14.27
N VAL A 225 -0.23 -13.43 -13.30
CA VAL A 225 0.32 -12.82 -12.10
C VAL A 225 -0.33 -13.47 -10.88
N PRO A 226 0.41 -14.21 -10.04
CA PRO A 226 -0.14 -14.71 -8.80
C PRO A 226 -0.41 -13.56 -7.82
N PHE A 227 -1.43 -13.67 -6.97
CA PHE A 227 -1.71 -12.72 -5.90
C PHE A 227 -1.99 -13.41 -4.55
N SER A 228 -1.52 -12.81 -3.46
CA SER A 228 -1.74 -13.31 -2.10
C SER A 228 -3.02 -12.73 -1.51
N LEU A 229 -3.96 -13.58 -1.10
CA LEU A 229 -5.24 -13.18 -0.49
C LEU A 229 -5.14 -12.80 0.99
N GLU A 230 -4.02 -13.15 1.64
CA GLU A 230 -3.95 -13.20 3.10
C GLU A 230 -3.28 -11.99 3.75
N HIS A 231 -2.56 -11.15 2.99
CA HIS A 231 -1.81 -10.03 3.58
C HIS A 231 -1.93 -8.76 2.72
N PRO A 232 -2.75 -7.79 3.16
CA PRO A 232 -2.73 -6.44 2.61
C PRO A 232 -1.31 -5.87 2.56
N GLN A 233 -0.91 -5.25 1.44
CA GLN A 233 0.35 -4.50 1.37
C GLN A 233 0.18 -3.10 1.98
N SER A 234 -0.98 -2.49 1.75
CA SER A 234 -1.38 -1.25 2.41
C SER A 234 -2.88 -1.16 2.57
N VAL A 235 -3.34 -0.45 3.60
CA VAL A 235 -4.74 -0.09 3.75
C VAL A 235 -4.83 1.43 3.86
N VAL A 236 -5.57 2.05 2.95
CA VAL A 236 -5.74 3.50 2.85
C VAL A 236 -7.18 3.85 3.12
N ILE A 237 -7.44 4.68 4.13
CA ILE A 237 -8.78 5.20 4.37
C ILE A 237 -9.14 6.16 3.23
N THR A 238 -10.25 5.88 2.55
CA THR A 238 -10.72 6.68 1.40
C THR A 238 -11.92 7.56 1.73
N ALA A 239 -12.66 7.23 2.78
CA ALA A 239 -13.67 8.11 3.37
C ALA A 239 -13.64 7.95 4.89
N MET A 240 -13.57 9.07 5.60
CA MET A 240 -13.65 9.08 7.07
C MET A 240 -15.08 8.74 7.52
N PRO A 241 -15.27 8.27 8.77
CA PRO A 241 -16.60 8.09 9.32
C PRO A 241 -17.40 9.40 9.25
N GLU A 242 -18.73 9.29 9.10
CA GLU A 242 -19.64 10.46 9.14
C GLU A 242 -19.51 11.25 10.44
N LYS A 243 -19.11 10.58 11.53
CA LYS A 243 -18.84 11.18 12.83
C LYS A 243 -17.38 11.01 13.21
N THR A 244 -16.65 12.11 13.28
CA THR A 244 -15.22 12.14 13.63
C THR A 244 -14.93 12.75 15.00
N ALA A 245 -15.95 13.29 15.66
CA ALA A 245 -15.86 13.90 16.98
C ALA A 245 -16.82 13.25 17.98
N TYR A 246 -16.38 13.06 19.21
CA TYR A 246 -17.08 12.33 20.27
C TYR A 246 -17.03 13.07 21.61
N SER A 247 -18.01 12.81 22.47
CA SER A 247 -17.96 13.23 23.89
C SER A 247 -17.33 12.13 24.74
N PRO A 248 -16.72 12.44 25.91
CA PRO A 248 -16.17 11.42 26.81
C PRO A 248 -17.20 10.33 27.17
N GLY A 249 -16.84 9.07 26.94
CA GLY A 249 -17.68 7.90 27.21
C GLY A 249 -18.74 7.59 26.15
N GLU A 250 -18.75 8.30 25.03
CA GLU A 250 -19.62 8.02 23.89
C GLU A 250 -19.19 6.75 23.13
N SER A 251 -20.13 6.08 22.47
CA SER A 251 -19.84 4.91 21.63
C SER A 251 -19.22 5.33 20.29
N LEU A 252 -18.17 4.61 19.86
CA LEU A 252 -17.55 4.80 18.55
C LEU A 252 -18.56 4.48 17.43
N ASP A 253 -18.66 5.38 16.45
CA ASP A 253 -19.54 5.24 15.29
C ASP A 253 -18.71 5.35 14.00
N LEU A 254 -18.56 4.23 13.30
CA LEU A 254 -17.79 4.13 12.06
C LEU A 254 -18.67 4.14 10.80
N THR A 255 -19.94 4.55 10.92
CA THR A 255 -20.84 4.65 9.76
C THR A 255 -20.23 5.58 8.71
N GLY A 256 -20.20 5.13 7.45
CA GLY A 256 -19.62 5.87 6.33
C GLY A 256 -18.10 5.73 6.15
N LEU A 257 -17.39 5.04 7.06
CA LEU A 257 -15.96 4.75 6.87
C LEU A 257 -15.77 3.80 5.68
N GLU A 258 -14.94 4.22 4.73
CA GLU A 258 -14.51 3.44 3.58
C GLU A 258 -12.98 3.37 3.54
N PHE A 259 -12.44 2.22 3.18
CA PHE A 259 -11.00 2.05 2.98
C PHE A 259 -10.72 1.23 1.73
N VAL A 260 -9.58 1.52 1.11
CA VAL A 260 -9.05 0.78 -0.02
C VAL A 260 -7.84 -0.02 0.45
N VAL A 261 -7.91 -1.31 0.22
CA VAL A 261 -6.84 -2.26 0.49
C VAL A 261 -6.04 -2.42 -0.79
N SER A 262 -4.75 -2.08 -0.75
CA SER A 262 -3.84 -2.38 -1.85
C SER A 262 -3.02 -3.63 -1.51
N TYR A 263 -2.89 -4.51 -2.48
CA TYR A 263 -2.09 -5.74 -2.36
C TYR A 263 -0.80 -5.61 -3.19
N SER A 264 0.12 -6.55 -2.98
CA SER A 264 1.47 -6.58 -3.62
C SER A 264 1.46 -6.55 -5.15
N ASP A 265 0.30 -6.77 -5.76
CA ASP A 265 0.05 -6.84 -7.19
C ASP A 265 -0.60 -5.55 -7.77
N GLN A 266 -0.62 -4.45 -7.02
CA GLN A 266 -1.30 -3.18 -7.36
C GLN A 266 -2.84 -3.27 -7.39
N CYS A 267 -3.44 -4.42 -7.02
CA CYS A 267 -4.88 -4.55 -6.91
C CYS A 267 -5.40 -3.73 -5.74
N LYS A 268 -6.52 -3.01 -5.95
CA LYS A 268 -7.16 -2.15 -4.96
C LYS A 268 -8.60 -2.60 -4.73
N GLU A 269 -8.91 -3.02 -3.51
CA GLU A 269 -10.26 -3.42 -3.11
C GLU A 269 -10.86 -2.38 -2.18
N LYS A 270 -12.10 -1.94 -2.46
CA LYS A 270 -12.82 -0.99 -1.61
C LYS A 270 -13.69 -1.75 -0.62
N HIS A 271 -13.55 -1.43 0.66
CA HIS A 271 -14.21 -2.06 1.79
C HIS A 271 -14.92 -1.04 2.68
N MET A 272 -15.87 -1.54 3.47
CA MET A 272 -16.56 -0.75 4.49
C MET A 272 -16.18 -1.22 5.90
N PHE A 273 -16.45 -0.41 6.92
CA PHE A 273 -16.11 -0.73 8.32
C PHE A 273 -16.60 -2.10 8.84
N ARG A 274 -17.65 -2.66 8.23
CA ARG A 274 -18.19 -3.98 8.60
C ARG A 274 -17.28 -5.14 8.22
N ASP A 275 -16.34 -4.90 7.32
CA ASP A 275 -15.40 -5.89 6.82
C ASP A 275 -14.17 -6.03 7.74
N LEU A 276 -14.05 -5.18 8.77
CA LEU A 276 -12.97 -5.23 9.77
C LEU A 276 -13.07 -6.48 10.65
N ASP A 277 -11.92 -7.10 10.95
CA ASP A 277 -11.83 -8.22 11.90
C ASP A 277 -12.02 -7.72 13.34
N SER A 278 -11.43 -6.56 13.66
CA SER A 278 -11.59 -5.92 14.96
C SER A 278 -11.37 -4.42 14.89
N VAL A 279 -11.96 -3.72 15.86
CA VAL A 279 -11.80 -2.28 16.07
C VAL A 279 -11.73 -1.98 17.56
N SER A 280 -10.83 -1.09 17.96
CA SER A 280 -10.74 -0.60 19.34
C SER A 280 -10.34 0.87 19.39
N CYS A 281 -10.92 1.61 20.35
CA CYS A 281 -10.61 3.01 20.62
C CYS A 281 -11.09 3.37 22.04
N ASP A 282 -10.23 3.99 22.86
CA ASP A 282 -10.62 4.47 24.19
C ASP A 282 -11.18 5.90 24.11
N LEU A 283 -12.50 6.03 24.19
CA LEU A 283 -13.21 7.31 24.17
C LEU A 283 -13.51 7.86 25.58
N SER A 284 -12.95 7.29 26.65
CA SER A 284 -13.29 7.66 28.03
C SER A 284 -12.75 9.02 28.47
N SER A 285 -11.77 9.58 27.77
CA SER A 285 -11.08 10.82 28.11
C SER A 285 -10.93 11.74 26.90
N VAL A 286 -10.82 13.05 27.14
CA VAL A 286 -10.61 14.06 26.09
C VAL A 286 -9.29 13.88 25.34
N GLY A 287 -9.21 14.36 24.11
CA GLY A 287 -8.02 14.35 23.26
C GLY A 287 -8.21 13.58 21.95
N ARG A 288 -7.18 13.60 21.09
CA ARG A 288 -7.14 12.79 19.88
C ARG A 288 -7.00 11.33 20.28
N LYS A 289 -7.88 10.48 19.76
CA LYS A 289 -7.89 9.05 20.02
C LYS A 289 -7.58 8.29 18.75
N THR A 290 -6.66 7.35 18.88
CA THR A 290 -6.33 6.42 17.81
C THR A 290 -7.37 5.31 17.81
N VAL A 291 -8.06 5.18 16.68
CA VAL A 291 -8.91 4.03 16.38
C VAL A 291 -8.00 3.00 15.72
N THR A 292 -7.72 1.91 16.45
CA THR A 292 -6.97 0.78 15.92
C THR A 292 -7.94 -0.17 15.23
N MET A 293 -7.70 -0.42 13.94
CA MET A 293 -8.52 -1.29 13.10
C MET A 293 -7.65 -2.42 12.53
N VAL A 294 -8.21 -3.62 12.49
CA VAL A 294 -7.54 -4.80 11.94
C VAL A 294 -8.37 -5.33 10.77
N TYR A 295 -7.72 -5.52 9.63
CA TYR A 295 -8.30 -6.16 8.45
C TYR A 295 -7.35 -7.20 7.88
N ARG A 296 -7.77 -8.47 7.91
CA ARG A 296 -6.98 -9.65 7.52
C ARG A 296 -5.58 -9.65 8.13
N GLY A 297 -5.50 -9.37 9.44
CA GLY A 297 -4.24 -9.28 10.19
C GLY A 297 -3.42 -8.00 9.94
N TYR A 298 -3.77 -7.18 8.96
CA TYR A 298 -3.15 -5.86 8.75
C TYR A 298 -3.75 -4.83 9.72
N THR A 299 -2.89 -4.21 10.53
CA THR A 299 -3.31 -3.18 11.49
C THR A 299 -3.13 -1.80 10.86
N PHE A 300 -4.20 -1.01 10.87
CA PHE A 300 -4.17 0.37 10.39
C PHE A 300 -5.00 1.28 11.31
N TYR A 301 -4.75 2.58 11.19
CA TYR A 301 -5.20 3.55 12.19
C TYR A 301 -6.04 4.65 11.57
N ALA A 302 -7.09 5.06 12.28
CA ALA A 302 -7.75 6.34 12.07
C ALA A 302 -7.64 7.17 13.35
N HIS A 303 -7.91 8.47 13.23
CA HIS A 303 -7.98 9.33 14.39
C HIS A 303 -9.35 9.96 14.50
N VAL A 304 -9.87 9.93 15.71
CA VAL A 304 -11.08 10.63 16.12
C VAL A 304 -10.73 11.59 17.25
N VAL A 305 -11.60 12.56 17.49
CA VAL A 305 -11.36 13.56 18.54
C VAL A 305 -12.43 13.42 19.62
N VAL A 306 -12.01 13.24 20.86
CA VAL A 306 -12.91 13.35 22.02
C VAL A 306 -12.81 14.76 22.58
N SER A 307 -13.91 15.51 22.56
CA SER A 307 -13.96 16.91 23.04
C SER A 307 -15.13 17.12 23.98
N GLU A 308 -14.98 18.09 24.90
CA GLU A 308 -16.09 18.66 25.64
C GLU A 308 -16.80 19.71 24.77
N TYR A 309 -18.11 19.82 24.91
CA TYR A 309 -18.95 20.76 24.16
C TYR A 309 -19.59 21.76 25.13
N GLY A 310 -19.60 23.03 24.75
CA GLY A 310 -20.09 24.14 25.56
C GLY A 310 -21.14 24.96 24.82
N LEU A 311 -21.94 25.71 25.58
CA LEU A 311 -22.88 26.68 25.01
C LEU A 311 -22.18 28.04 24.88
N PHE A 312 -22.10 28.56 23.66
CA PHE A 312 -21.50 29.86 23.33
C PHE A 312 -22.56 30.77 22.70
N THR A 313 -22.43 32.07 22.86
CA THR A 313 -23.21 33.05 22.11
C THR A 313 -22.26 33.76 21.16
N ALA A 314 -22.51 33.66 19.85
CA ALA A 314 -21.65 34.28 18.83
C ALA A 314 -21.66 35.83 18.95
N ASP A 315 -20.59 36.51 18.52
CA ASP A 315 -20.52 37.98 18.56
C ASP A 315 -21.44 38.62 17.50
N SER A 316 -22.19 39.63 17.91
CA SER A 316 -23.23 40.34 17.16
C SER A 316 -22.73 41.20 15.99
N SER A 317 -21.43 41.46 15.89
CA SER A 317 -20.87 42.31 14.83
C SER A 317 -20.57 41.52 13.56
N GLY A 318 -21.55 41.47 12.64
CA GLY A 318 -21.29 41.04 11.26
C GLY A 318 -22.14 39.88 10.73
N TYR A 319 -23.28 39.56 11.35
CA TYR A 319 -24.21 38.61 10.73
C TYR A 319 -24.74 39.16 9.40
N PRO A 320 -24.79 38.35 8.32
CA PRO A 320 -25.49 38.73 7.11
C PRO A 320 -27.00 38.65 7.37
N ALA A 321 -27.55 39.60 8.13
CA ALA A 321 -28.99 39.85 8.18
C ALA A 321 -29.42 40.54 6.88
N SER A 322 -30.70 40.41 6.51
CA SER A 322 -31.26 41.38 5.55
C SER A 322 -31.01 42.79 6.09
N SER A 323 -30.80 43.78 5.22
CA SER A 323 -30.43 45.16 5.59
C SER A 323 -31.58 45.93 6.27
N HIS A 324 -32.42 45.25 7.05
CA HIS A 324 -33.68 45.66 7.70
C HIS A 324 -33.93 47.17 7.71
N PRO A 325 -35.07 47.70 7.22
CA PRO A 325 -36.22 47.06 6.53
C PRO A 325 -36.27 47.28 4.99
N TYR A 326 -35.16 47.57 4.30
CA TYR A 326 -35.20 48.11 2.93
C TYR A 326 -35.09 47.10 1.75
N GLU A 327 -35.40 45.82 1.91
CA GLU A 327 -35.16 44.81 0.86
C GLU A 327 -36.44 44.32 0.15
N SER A 328 -36.89 45.10 -0.83
CA SER A 328 -37.96 44.76 -1.79
C SER A 328 -37.40 44.18 -3.10
N ASP A 329 -38.18 43.36 -3.82
CA ASP A 329 -37.82 42.71 -5.10
C ASP A 329 -36.55 41.86 -4.99
N LEU A 330 -36.53 40.97 -3.99
CA LEU A 330 -35.36 40.17 -3.65
C LEU A 330 -35.67 38.68 -3.69
N ASP A 331 -34.82 37.90 -4.37
CA ASP A 331 -34.68 36.46 -4.16
C ASP A 331 -33.22 36.23 -3.76
N LYS A 332 -32.97 36.10 -2.45
CA LYS A 332 -31.60 36.01 -1.92
C LYS A 332 -31.51 35.04 -0.74
N THR A 333 -30.43 34.26 -0.75
CA THR A 333 -30.06 33.34 0.32
C THR A 333 -28.91 33.92 1.14
N TYR A 334 -29.05 33.82 2.46
CA TYR A 334 -28.11 34.21 3.49
C TYR A 334 -27.59 32.93 4.16
N GLU A 335 -26.30 32.66 4.02
CA GLU A 335 -25.66 31.46 4.59
C GLU A 335 -24.97 31.78 5.92
N TYR A 336 -25.21 30.93 6.91
CA TYR A 336 -24.63 31.02 8.23
C TYR A 336 -23.84 29.74 8.49
N CYS A 337 -22.54 29.87 8.75
CA CYS A 337 -21.65 28.75 8.98
C CYS A 337 -20.84 29.02 10.25
N TYR A 338 -20.95 28.10 11.20
CA TYR A 338 -20.20 28.05 12.45
C TYR A 338 -19.43 26.73 12.47
N PRO A 339 -18.19 26.74 11.95
CA PRO A 339 -17.34 25.55 11.93
C PRO A 339 -17.31 24.87 13.31
N ASP A 340 -17.34 23.55 13.31
CA ASP A 340 -17.30 22.69 14.51
C ASP A 340 -18.51 22.79 15.47
N ALA A 341 -19.58 23.51 15.10
CA ALA A 341 -20.85 23.49 15.83
C ALA A 341 -21.62 22.18 15.63
N ARG A 342 -22.16 21.63 16.72
CA ARG A 342 -23.07 20.47 16.69
C ARG A 342 -24.53 20.88 16.59
N HIS A 343 -24.85 22.05 17.11
CA HIS A 343 -26.22 22.54 17.19
C HIS A 343 -26.22 24.07 17.23
N LEU A 344 -27.19 24.67 16.55
CA LEU A 344 -27.36 26.12 16.45
C LEU A 344 -28.78 26.49 16.85
N SER A 345 -28.89 27.41 17.81
CA SER A 345 -30.15 28.00 18.25
C SER A 345 -30.20 29.45 17.77
N VAL A 346 -31.12 29.74 16.84
CA VAL A 346 -31.19 31.03 16.13
C VAL A 346 -32.43 31.79 16.60
N SER A 347 -32.22 32.85 17.37
CA SER A 347 -33.29 33.74 17.85
C SER A 347 -33.48 34.92 16.89
N PHE A 348 -34.70 35.06 16.37
CA PHE A 348 -35.10 36.16 15.50
C PHE A 348 -35.61 37.37 16.30
N SER A 349 -35.30 38.57 15.84
CA SER A 349 -35.81 39.82 16.43
C SER A 349 -37.33 39.91 16.29
N ASN A 350 -37.99 40.61 17.22
CA ASN A 350 -39.40 40.99 17.12
C ASN A 350 -39.70 41.91 15.94
N ASP A 351 -38.67 42.52 15.34
CA ASP A 351 -38.81 43.38 14.16
C ASP A 351 -38.87 42.58 12.84
N THR A 352 -38.74 41.25 12.88
CA THR A 352 -38.85 40.39 11.69
C THR A 352 -40.27 40.39 11.14
N PHE A 353 -40.48 40.87 9.92
CA PHE A 353 -41.81 40.98 9.31
C PHE A 353 -41.73 40.96 7.77
N THR A 354 -42.62 40.22 7.12
CA THR A 354 -42.83 40.21 5.66
C THR A 354 -44.28 40.42 5.27
N GLU A 355 -44.58 40.70 3.99
CA GLU A 355 -45.97 40.73 3.53
C GLU A 355 -46.63 39.35 3.64
N TYR A 356 -47.71 39.25 4.43
CA TYR A 356 -48.37 37.99 4.73
C TYR A 356 -48.87 37.27 3.47
N GLN A 357 -48.41 36.04 3.25
CA GLN A 357 -48.71 35.17 2.10
C GLN A 357 -48.27 35.69 0.72
N THR A 358 -47.56 36.82 0.65
CA THR A 358 -46.97 37.35 -0.58
C THR A 358 -45.45 37.14 -0.56
N ASP A 359 -44.81 37.47 0.57
CA ASP A 359 -43.36 37.37 0.77
C ASP A 359 -43.03 36.29 1.80
N TYR A 360 -41.95 35.55 1.55
CA TYR A 360 -41.62 34.35 2.30
C TYR A 360 -40.17 34.31 2.78
N ILE A 361 -40.00 33.83 4.01
CA ILE A 361 -38.71 33.44 4.58
C ILE A 361 -38.66 31.92 4.62
N TYR A 362 -37.70 31.33 3.90
CA TYR A 362 -37.42 29.89 3.94
C TYR A 362 -36.19 29.64 4.79
N LEU A 363 -36.25 28.64 5.66
CA LEU A 363 -35.12 28.16 6.44
C LEU A 363 -34.68 26.80 5.89
N TYR A 364 -33.39 26.61 5.69
CA TYR A 364 -32.83 25.33 5.27
C TYR A 364 -31.75 24.85 6.25
N ASP A 365 -31.72 23.53 6.50
CA ASP A 365 -30.70 22.87 7.30
C ASP A 365 -29.36 22.73 6.56
N ALA A 366 -28.36 22.17 7.22
CA ALA A 366 -27.02 21.95 6.68
C ALA A 366 -26.97 21.05 5.42
N LYS A 367 -27.97 20.20 5.21
CA LYS A 367 -28.08 19.30 4.06
C LYS A 367 -28.90 19.91 2.91
N GLY A 368 -29.41 21.13 3.10
CA GLY A 368 -30.26 21.83 2.15
C GLY A 368 -31.73 21.40 2.21
N ASN A 369 -32.16 20.67 3.24
CA ASN A 369 -33.57 20.36 3.42
C ASN A 369 -34.31 21.56 4.01
N GLU A 370 -35.55 21.78 3.60
CA GLU A 370 -36.41 22.85 4.13
C GLU A 370 -36.79 22.55 5.59
N ALA A 371 -36.35 23.41 6.50
CA ALA A 371 -36.64 23.35 7.93
C ALA A 371 -37.94 24.10 8.29
N GLY A 372 -38.36 25.07 7.46
CA GLY A 372 -39.63 25.77 7.61
C GLY A 372 -39.79 26.95 6.65
N VAL A 373 -41.03 27.38 6.47
CA VAL A 373 -41.43 28.52 5.62
C VAL A 373 -42.36 29.42 6.42
N TYR A 374 -42.08 30.72 6.42
CA TYR A 374 -42.76 31.72 7.24
C TYR A 374 -43.15 32.94 6.40
N SER A 375 -44.26 33.60 6.77
CA SER A 375 -44.67 34.89 6.21
C SER A 375 -45.31 35.78 7.28
N GLY A 376 -45.44 37.09 7.05
CA GLY A 376 -46.00 37.98 8.07
C GLY A 376 -45.04 38.15 9.26
N ASP A 377 -45.58 38.11 10.48
CA ASP A 377 -44.86 38.17 11.76
C ASP A 377 -44.60 36.78 12.38
N GLU A 378 -44.84 35.69 11.65
CA GLU A 378 -44.79 34.32 12.19
C GLU A 378 -43.44 33.94 12.81
N LEU A 379 -42.33 34.49 12.26
CA LEU A 379 -40.97 34.23 12.73
C LEU A 379 -40.49 35.25 13.79
N ALA A 380 -41.27 36.31 14.06
CA ALA A 380 -40.89 37.37 14.98
C ALA A 380 -40.74 36.84 16.42
N GLY A 381 -39.56 37.05 17.02
CA GLY A 381 -39.27 36.61 18.39
C GLY A 381 -39.11 35.09 18.57
N GLN A 382 -39.18 34.30 17.48
CA GLN A 382 -39.03 32.85 17.54
C GLN A 382 -37.56 32.45 17.67
N THR A 383 -37.33 31.27 18.24
CA THR A 383 -36.02 30.61 18.23
C THR A 383 -36.13 29.29 17.49
N ILE A 384 -35.29 29.10 16.48
CA ILE A 384 -35.27 27.92 15.63
C ILE A 384 -33.97 27.16 15.86
N GLU A 385 -34.09 25.86 16.06
CA GLU A 385 -32.98 24.95 16.30
C GLU A 385 -32.56 24.25 15.01
N PHE A 386 -31.26 24.16 14.77
CA PHE A 386 -30.67 23.46 13.64
C PHE A 386 -29.60 22.48 14.12
N ASP A 387 -29.67 21.24 13.64
CA ASP A 387 -28.60 20.26 13.83
C ASP A 387 -27.49 20.49 12.79
N GLY A 388 -26.24 20.53 13.26
CA GLY A 388 -25.05 20.73 12.43
C GLY A 388 -24.42 22.11 12.53
N ASP A 389 -23.47 22.37 11.62
CA ASP A 389 -22.56 23.53 11.66
C ASP A 389 -23.06 24.75 10.88
N ARG A 390 -24.17 24.60 10.15
CA ARG A 390 -24.66 25.64 9.23
C ARG A 390 -26.17 25.58 9.05
N PHE A 391 -26.72 26.71 8.62
CA PHE A 391 -28.08 26.83 8.13
C PHE A 391 -28.14 27.97 7.10
N SER A 392 -29.23 28.05 6.33
CA SER A 392 -29.45 29.19 5.45
C SER A 392 -30.86 29.75 5.57
N ILE A 393 -30.95 31.06 5.36
CA ILE A 393 -32.21 31.81 5.32
C ILE A 393 -32.37 32.36 3.91
N LYS A 394 -33.44 32.01 3.21
CA LYS A 394 -33.79 32.58 1.91
C LYS A 394 -34.97 33.53 2.07
N LEU A 395 -34.79 34.79 1.68
CA LEU A 395 -35.85 35.79 1.59
C LEU A 395 -36.30 35.90 0.13
N VAL A 396 -37.60 35.75 -0.09
CA VAL A 396 -38.26 36.00 -1.38
C VAL A 396 -39.31 37.09 -1.16
N SER A 397 -39.07 38.27 -1.72
CA SER A 397 -39.98 39.42 -1.64
C SER A 397 -40.30 39.98 -3.03
N ASP A 398 -41.49 40.57 -3.17
CA ASP A 398 -41.91 41.27 -4.38
C ASP A 398 -41.60 42.78 -4.37
N SER A 399 -42.02 43.51 -5.41
CA SER A 399 -41.74 44.94 -5.59
C SER A 399 -42.74 45.87 -4.86
N GLY A 400 -43.01 45.59 -3.59
CA GLY A 400 -43.87 46.39 -2.71
C GLY A 400 -43.30 47.77 -2.32
N PHE A 401 -44.18 48.67 -1.85
CA PHE A 401 -43.82 50.01 -1.35
C PHE A 401 -43.56 50.06 0.16
N GLU A 402 -43.71 48.94 0.85
CA GLU A 402 -43.52 48.81 2.30
C GLU A 402 -42.23 48.01 2.59
N GLU A 403 -41.61 48.29 3.73
CA GLU A 403 -40.22 47.94 4.07
C GLU A 403 -40.16 46.58 4.81
N TRP A 404 -39.83 45.47 4.13
CA TRP A 404 -39.92 44.08 4.63
C TRP A 404 -38.58 43.35 4.76
N GLY A 405 -38.46 42.42 5.72
CA GLY A 405 -37.25 41.62 5.91
C GLY A 405 -37.19 40.86 7.24
N PHE A 406 -36.00 40.33 7.56
CA PHE A 406 -35.73 39.60 8.81
C PHE A 406 -34.49 40.13 9.52
N ALA A 407 -34.48 40.00 10.85
CA ALA A 407 -33.33 40.32 11.69
C ALA A 407 -33.08 39.20 12.70
N VAL A 408 -31.81 38.79 12.84
CA VAL A 408 -31.36 37.81 13.83
C VAL A 408 -30.85 38.57 15.05
N ASP A 409 -31.39 38.26 16.23
CA ASP A 409 -31.03 38.89 17.51
C ASP A 409 -29.87 38.15 18.17
N ARG A 410 -29.91 36.82 18.16
CA ARG A 410 -28.92 35.97 18.83
C ARG A 410 -28.75 34.65 18.11
N ILE A 411 -27.52 34.16 18.06
CA ILE A 411 -27.22 32.78 17.69
C ILE A 411 -26.44 32.15 18.86
N ASP A 412 -27.06 31.20 19.54
CA ASP A 412 -26.39 30.34 20.51
C ASP A 412 -25.87 29.09 19.80
N VAL A 413 -24.60 28.80 20.02
CA VAL A 413 -23.84 27.74 19.35
C VAL A 413 -23.48 26.71 20.41
N ILE A 414 -23.95 25.47 20.24
CA ILE A 414 -23.38 24.33 20.97
C ILE A 414 -22.18 23.86 20.15
N GLY A 415 -21.08 24.56 20.37
CA GLY A 415 -19.81 24.37 19.70
C GLY A 415 -18.92 23.43 20.50
N ARG A 416 -17.92 22.88 19.81
CA ARG A 416 -16.76 22.32 20.49
C ARG A 416 -16.22 23.38 21.46
N ILE A 417 -15.86 23.00 22.68
CA ILE A 417 -14.99 23.87 23.48
C ILE A 417 -13.66 23.83 22.74
N ASP A 418 -13.47 24.77 21.81
CA ASP A 418 -12.24 24.88 21.06
C ASP A 418 -11.17 25.36 22.01
N ASN A 419 -10.55 24.39 22.66
CA ASN A 419 -9.22 24.53 23.20
C ASN A 419 -8.38 25.16 22.10
N CYS A 420 -7.59 26.19 22.39
CA CYS A 420 -6.73 26.88 21.43
C CYS A 420 -5.61 25.95 20.91
N ASN A 421 -6.01 24.91 20.15
CA ASN A 421 -5.29 23.71 19.75
C ASN A 421 -5.23 23.59 18.21
N GLY A 422 -5.18 24.74 17.53
CA GLY A 422 -4.53 24.87 16.23
C GLY A 422 -5.14 24.15 15.04
N THR A 423 -6.43 23.78 15.04
CA THR A 423 -7.02 23.13 13.85
C THR A 423 -7.65 24.09 12.84
N HIS A 424 -8.03 25.33 13.20
CA HIS A 424 -8.72 26.21 12.25
C HIS A 424 -8.39 27.71 12.24
N ASP A 425 -7.44 28.22 13.03
CA ASP A 425 -7.10 29.65 12.99
C ASP A 425 -5.60 29.92 12.80
N TYR A 426 -5.28 30.77 11.81
CA TYR A 426 -3.92 31.13 11.38
C TYR A 426 -3.17 32.08 12.34
N ASP A 427 -3.72 32.34 13.54
CA ASP A 427 -3.26 33.40 14.45
C ASP A 427 -2.85 32.87 15.85
N ASN A 428 -2.55 31.56 15.97
CA ASN A 428 -2.02 30.99 17.20
C ASN A 428 -0.49 31.01 17.18
N SER A 429 0.12 31.86 18.01
CA SER A 429 1.57 31.82 18.29
C SER A 429 1.84 31.29 19.69
N VAL A 430 2.84 30.42 19.81
CA VAL A 430 3.42 30.00 21.08
C VAL A 430 4.84 30.52 21.12
N GLU A 431 5.12 31.46 22.01
CA GLU A 431 6.47 31.98 22.23
C GLU A 431 7.08 31.34 23.48
N TYR A 432 8.30 30.83 23.33
CA TYR A 432 9.11 30.28 24.43
C TYR A 432 10.23 31.25 24.75
N THR A 433 10.44 31.51 26.04
CA THR A 433 11.66 32.18 26.53
C THR A 433 12.53 31.18 27.28
N TRP A 434 13.80 31.09 26.90
CA TRP A 434 14.78 30.16 27.44
C TRP A 434 15.76 30.89 28.36
N ALA A 435 16.16 30.26 29.46
CA ALA A 435 17.29 30.68 30.27
C ALA A 435 18.62 30.23 29.65
N ASP A 436 19.73 30.82 30.08
CA ASP A 436 21.09 30.50 29.61
C ASP A 436 21.52 29.04 29.91
N ASP A 437 20.79 28.33 30.77
CA ASP A 437 20.98 26.92 31.11
C ASP A 437 20.04 25.97 30.34
N ASN A 438 19.37 26.46 29.30
CA ASN A 438 18.37 25.75 28.50
C ASN A 438 17.09 25.32 29.25
N SER A 439 16.80 25.86 30.45
CA SER A 439 15.48 25.71 31.07
C SER A 439 14.45 26.69 30.47
N ILE A 440 13.18 26.28 30.35
CA ILE A 440 12.10 27.17 29.89
C ILE A 440 11.72 28.11 31.04
N VAL A 441 11.75 29.43 30.79
CA VAL A 441 11.43 30.47 31.79
C VAL A 441 9.94 30.81 31.79
N THR A 442 9.32 30.99 30.62
CA THR A 442 7.87 31.16 30.47
C THR A 442 7.40 30.69 29.09
N ALA A 443 6.19 30.14 29.01
CA ALA A 443 5.46 29.89 27.76
C ALA A 443 4.23 30.80 27.71
N SER A 444 4.03 31.53 26.61
CA SER A 444 2.83 32.36 26.40
C SER A 444 2.05 31.91 25.17
N VAL A 445 0.73 31.84 25.29
CA VAL A 445 -0.19 31.43 24.21
C VAL A 445 -1.17 32.56 23.94
N SER A 446 -1.47 32.83 22.66
CA SER A 446 -2.58 33.69 22.26
C SER A 446 -3.45 33.04 21.18
N CYS A 447 -4.77 33.25 21.22
CA CYS A 447 -5.73 32.78 20.22
C CYS A 447 -6.88 33.75 19.98
N LYS A 448 -7.54 33.62 18.83
CA LYS A 448 -8.86 34.23 18.53
C LYS A 448 -9.90 33.12 18.40
N ASP A 449 -11.09 33.33 18.97
CA ASP A 449 -12.21 32.39 18.87
C ASP A 449 -13.54 33.14 18.80
N TYR A 450 -14.39 32.80 17.81
CA TYR A 450 -15.64 33.48 17.44
C TYR A 450 -15.58 35.03 17.53
N GLY A 451 -14.45 35.64 17.13
CA GLY A 451 -14.24 37.09 17.11
C GLY A 451 -13.57 37.73 18.35
N LYS A 452 -13.20 36.97 19.39
CA LYS A 452 -12.53 37.47 20.61
C LYS A 452 -11.09 36.96 20.77
N SER A 453 -10.18 37.78 21.30
CA SER A 453 -8.77 37.43 21.56
C SER A 453 -8.47 37.09 23.02
N TYR A 454 -7.63 36.08 23.26
CA TYR A 454 -7.21 35.60 24.59
C TYR A 454 -5.69 35.40 24.68
N SER A 455 -5.08 35.61 25.86
CA SER A 455 -3.64 35.34 26.10
C SER A 455 -3.33 34.93 27.56
N GLU A 456 -2.48 33.92 27.78
CA GLU A 456 -2.05 33.46 29.12
C GLU A 456 -0.58 33.00 29.13
N ALA A 457 0.09 33.09 30.29
CA ALA A 457 1.44 32.57 30.54
C ALA A 457 1.41 31.41 31.55
N ALA A 458 2.15 30.32 31.31
CA ALA A 458 2.22 29.15 32.19
C ALA A 458 3.60 28.96 32.84
N GLU A 459 3.61 28.42 34.07
CA GLU A 459 4.81 27.83 34.69
C GLU A 459 5.03 26.43 34.12
N THR A 460 6.28 26.09 33.80
CA THR A 460 6.67 24.78 33.25
C THR A 460 7.16 23.84 34.35
N ALA A 461 6.68 22.60 34.33
CA ALA A 461 7.22 21.51 35.16
C ALA A 461 7.92 20.49 34.25
N ALA A 462 9.16 20.15 34.60
CA ALA A 462 9.90 19.07 33.94
C ALA A 462 9.71 17.76 34.71
N THR A 463 9.34 16.68 34.01
CA THR A 463 9.34 15.32 34.58
C THR A 463 10.27 14.41 33.79
N GLU A 464 11.11 13.68 34.52
CA GLU A 464 12.05 12.67 33.98
C GLU A 464 11.37 11.29 33.98
N ASP A 465 11.44 10.58 32.86
CA ASP A 465 11.05 9.16 32.78
C ASP A 465 12.28 8.23 32.84
N GLN A 466 12.01 6.92 32.88
CA GLN A 466 13.05 5.88 32.99
C GLN A 466 13.86 5.73 31.69
N ASP A 467 13.37 6.28 30.59
CA ASP A 467 13.92 6.19 29.23
C ASP A 467 14.68 7.44 28.82
N ASN A 468 15.13 8.21 29.82
CA ASN A 468 16.13 9.25 29.62
C ASN A 468 15.62 10.48 28.85
N MET A 469 14.30 10.72 28.83
CA MET A 469 13.70 11.87 28.15
C MET A 469 13.32 12.98 29.15
N ILE A 470 13.50 14.25 28.77
CA ILE A 470 12.96 15.38 29.54
C ILE A 470 11.62 15.81 28.93
N THR A 471 10.53 15.60 29.66
CA THR A 471 9.19 16.06 29.27
C THR A 471 8.90 17.41 29.92
N TYR A 472 8.63 18.44 29.11
CA TYR A 472 8.18 19.76 29.60
C TYR A 472 6.65 19.86 29.56
N VAL A 473 6.03 20.12 30.71
CA VAL A 473 4.58 20.32 30.82
C VAL A 473 4.32 21.78 31.17
N ALA A 474 3.56 22.51 30.35
CA ALA A 474 3.10 23.85 30.65
C ALA A 474 1.63 23.78 31.09
N GLU A 475 1.31 24.18 32.32
CA GLU A 475 -0.08 24.20 32.82
C GLU A 475 -0.65 25.62 32.78
N PHE A 476 -1.68 25.83 31.96
CA PHE A 476 -2.43 27.07 31.86
C PHE A 476 -3.70 26.99 32.72
N ALA A 477 -4.06 28.07 33.44
CA ALA A 477 -5.18 28.08 34.37
C ALA A 477 -6.53 28.35 33.68
N ASP A 478 -6.53 28.94 32.48
CA ASP A 478 -7.74 29.14 31.69
C ASP A 478 -8.22 27.81 31.05
N PRO A 479 -9.48 27.41 31.24
CA PRO A 479 -10.02 26.19 30.65
C PRO A 479 -9.98 26.13 29.12
N ARG A 480 -9.85 27.27 28.43
CA ARG A 480 -9.65 27.34 26.96
C ARG A 480 -8.24 26.95 26.52
N PHE A 481 -7.29 26.95 27.45
CA PHE A 481 -5.95 26.38 27.29
C PHE A 481 -5.81 25.07 28.08
N SER A 482 -6.95 24.48 28.51
CA SER A 482 -7.00 23.40 29.50
C SER A 482 -6.05 22.24 29.17
N LYS A 483 -5.10 22.02 30.08
CA LYS A 483 -4.15 20.89 30.14
C LYS A 483 -3.61 20.48 28.77
N GLN A 484 -2.99 21.42 28.06
CA GLN A 484 -2.10 21.07 26.95
C GLN A 484 -0.79 20.52 27.49
N THR A 485 -0.70 19.20 27.68
CA THR A 485 0.60 18.55 27.77
C THR A 485 1.22 18.55 26.38
N ARG A 486 2.06 19.53 26.07
CA ARG A 486 2.91 19.46 24.87
C ARG A 486 4.18 18.70 25.23
N THR A 487 4.21 17.40 24.96
CA THR A 487 5.42 16.59 25.13
C THR A 487 6.42 17.00 24.06
N ILE A 488 7.45 17.74 24.45
CA ILE A 488 8.68 17.86 23.66
C ILE A 488 9.63 16.83 24.26
N SER A 489 9.76 15.71 23.57
CA SER A 489 10.70 14.65 23.90
C SER A 489 12.11 15.08 23.47
N LYS A 490 13.00 15.35 24.44
CA LYS A 490 14.44 15.52 24.18
C LYS A 490 15.21 14.29 24.68
N PRO A 491 16.04 13.62 23.85
CA PRO A 491 16.94 12.57 24.32
C PRO A 491 17.92 13.10 25.38
N ARG A 492 18.20 12.31 26.43
CA ARG A 492 19.22 12.61 27.47
C ARG A 492 20.59 13.00 26.89
N PHE A 493 20.86 12.55 25.67
CA PHE A 493 22.12 12.77 24.95
C PHE A 493 22.02 13.86 23.89
N PHE A 494 21.10 14.83 24.05
CA PHE A 494 21.24 16.12 23.39
C PHE A 494 22.53 16.78 23.89
N ARG A 495 23.60 16.63 23.11
CA ARG A 495 24.91 17.25 23.37
C ARG A 495 25.12 18.54 22.58
N GLY A 496 24.14 18.94 21.77
CA GLY A 496 24.23 20.00 20.78
C GLY A 496 23.30 21.19 21.00
N GLN A 497 23.23 22.09 20.03
CA GLN A 497 22.23 23.16 19.87
C GLN A 497 21.26 22.78 18.74
N GLU A 498 19.98 23.12 18.87
CA GLU A 498 19.00 22.93 17.79
C GLU A 498 19.32 23.83 16.59
N VAL A 499 19.40 23.24 15.40
CA VAL A 499 19.63 23.93 14.12
C VAL A 499 18.32 24.16 13.38
N ALA A 500 17.46 23.14 13.34
CA ALA A 500 16.16 23.18 12.69
C ALA A 500 15.24 22.12 13.29
N SER A 501 13.94 22.36 13.24
CA SER A 501 12.93 21.38 13.62
C SER A 501 11.67 21.55 12.80
N GLY A 502 10.84 20.53 12.79
CA GLY A 502 9.54 20.54 12.13
C GLY A 502 8.67 19.39 12.58
N ALA A 503 7.41 19.40 12.17
CA ALA A 503 6.47 18.33 12.42
C ALA A 503 5.60 18.07 11.18
N TYR A 504 5.23 16.81 10.98
CA TYR A 504 4.24 16.38 10.01
C TYR A 504 3.01 15.87 10.77
N GLY A 505 1.94 16.67 10.74
CA GLY A 505 0.76 16.41 11.56
C GLY A 505 1.08 16.51 13.05
N PHE A 506 0.30 15.79 13.89
CA PHE A 506 0.51 15.75 15.34
C PHE A 506 1.38 14.57 15.79
N ASP A 507 1.72 13.63 14.90
CA ASP A 507 2.21 12.32 15.32
C ASP A 507 3.67 12.05 14.95
N VAL A 508 4.30 12.75 14.00
CA VAL A 508 5.75 12.60 13.71
C VAL A 508 6.43 13.96 13.68
N SER A 509 7.50 14.09 14.44
CA SER A 509 8.32 15.29 14.53
C SER A 509 9.78 14.99 14.21
N TRP A 510 10.51 16.01 13.77
CA TRP A 510 11.93 15.89 13.49
C TRP A 510 12.70 17.11 13.97
N MET A 511 13.98 16.89 14.29
CA MET A 511 14.90 17.93 14.74
C MET A 511 16.32 17.63 14.26
N ILE A 512 17.02 18.64 13.78
CA ILE A 512 18.44 18.60 13.44
C ILE A 512 19.21 19.37 14.52
N ASP A 513 20.25 18.76 15.08
CA ASP A 513 21.17 19.43 15.99
C ASP A 513 22.48 19.88 15.29
N ASP A 514 23.27 20.71 15.99
CA ASP A 514 24.53 21.26 15.51
C ASP A 514 25.68 20.22 15.45
N ASN A 515 25.48 19.02 15.97
CA ASN A 515 26.36 17.88 15.76
C ASN A 515 26.04 17.12 14.46
N GLY A 516 24.93 17.47 13.80
CA GLY A 516 24.50 16.86 12.55
C GLY A 516 23.62 15.62 12.76
N VAL A 517 22.98 15.46 13.91
CA VAL A 517 22.02 14.37 14.13
C VAL A 517 20.62 14.83 13.75
N LEU A 518 19.96 14.08 12.86
CA LEU A 518 18.54 14.16 12.56
C LEU A 518 17.79 13.18 13.46
N TRP A 519 17.08 13.72 14.45
CA TRP A 519 16.20 13.01 15.35
C TRP A 519 14.80 12.97 14.76
N ILE A 520 14.16 11.80 14.82
CA ILE A 520 12.77 11.61 14.37
C ILE A 520 12.03 10.89 15.47
N ASP A 521 10.92 11.46 15.91
CA ASP A 521 10.16 10.92 17.04
C ASP A 521 8.65 11.04 16.79
N GLY A 522 7.89 10.21 17.50
CA GLY A 522 6.44 10.13 17.44
C GLY A 522 5.94 8.77 16.95
N THR A 523 4.70 8.69 16.47
CA THR A 523 4.00 7.46 16.11
C THR A 523 3.53 7.44 14.66
N GLY A 524 3.69 6.31 13.97
CA GLY A 524 3.20 6.11 12.60
C GLY A 524 4.29 6.12 11.54
N LEU A 525 3.93 6.40 10.28
CA LEU A 525 4.86 6.39 9.15
C LEU A 525 5.53 7.76 8.98
N ILE A 526 6.83 7.76 8.70
CA ILE A 526 7.55 8.97 8.27
C ILE A 526 7.04 9.36 6.88
N ASP A 527 6.67 10.62 6.71
CA ASP A 527 6.11 11.14 5.45
C ASP A 527 7.17 11.26 4.34
N ASP A 528 6.79 10.98 3.09
CA ASP A 528 7.66 11.05 1.91
C ASP A 528 8.15 12.47 1.62
N ARG A 529 7.38 13.49 2.02
CA ARG A 529 7.73 14.90 1.85
C ARG A 529 8.81 15.37 2.84
N LEU A 530 9.23 14.55 3.80
CA LEU A 530 10.29 14.92 4.76
C LEU A 530 11.56 15.36 4.03
N TYR A 531 11.94 14.63 2.97
CA TYR A 531 13.13 14.92 2.18
C TYR A 531 13.16 16.37 1.65
N ASP A 532 12.03 16.89 1.17
CA ASP A 532 11.96 18.28 0.67
C ASP A 532 12.28 19.33 1.73
N LYS A 533 12.11 19.01 3.02
CA LYS A 533 12.44 19.89 4.14
C LYS A 533 13.88 19.76 4.59
N ILE A 534 14.44 18.56 4.53
CA ILE A 534 15.76 18.28 5.10
C ILE A 534 16.91 18.30 4.07
N ARG A 535 16.61 18.22 2.77
CA ARG A 535 17.63 18.11 1.70
C ARG A 535 18.62 19.26 1.61
N ASP A 536 18.24 20.45 2.06
CA ASP A 536 19.08 21.65 2.00
C ASP A 536 20.07 21.71 3.18
N TYR A 537 19.94 20.81 4.17
CA TYR A 537 20.83 20.72 5.33
C TYR A 537 21.98 19.74 5.05
N SER A 538 23.09 20.27 4.53
CA SER A 538 24.30 19.49 4.23
C SER A 538 25.07 18.99 5.46
N GLY A 539 24.59 19.28 6.67
CA GLY A 539 25.23 18.90 7.94
C GLY A 539 24.73 17.59 8.55
N ILE A 540 23.71 16.95 7.98
CA ILE A 540 23.12 15.73 8.55
C ILE A 540 24.07 14.55 8.32
N LYS A 541 24.57 13.98 9.43
CA LYS A 541 25.51 12.86 9.49
C LYS A 541 24.95 11.63 10.17
N HIS A 542 24.00 11.80 11.08
CA HIS A 542 23.42 10.69 11.84
C HIS A 542 21.91 10.80 11.79
N ILE A 543 21.21 9.69 11.59
CA ILE A 543 19.75 9.64 11.64
C ILE A 543 19.35 8.68 12.75
N VAL A 544 18.51 9.15 13.67
CA VAL A 544 17.98 8.35 14.77
C VAL A 544 16.46 8.38 14.72
N ILE A 545 15.85 7.21 14.56
CA ILE A 545 14.40 7.03 14.49
C ILE A 545 13.90 6.50 15.85
N GLY A 546 12.87 7.13 16.41
CA GLY A 546 12.29 6.76 17.70
C GLY A 546 11.35 5.55 17.65
N ASP A 547 11.25 4.82 18.76
CA ASP A 547 10.54 3.55 18.92
C ASP A 547 9.01 3.59 18.71
N GLY A 548 8.42 4.77 18.46
CA GLY A 548 7.01 4.88 18.09
C GLY A 548 6.78 4.79 16.57
N ILE A 549 7.83 4.93 15.77
CA ILE A 549 7.73 4.99 14.30
C ILE A 549 7.51 3.59 13.73
N ALA A 550 6.50 3.45 12.87
CA ALA A 550 6.07 2.19 12.27
C ALA A 550 6.74 1.90 10.91
N GLY A 551 7.34 2.91 10.27
CA GLY A 551 7.96 2.75 8.96
C GLY A 551 8.38 4.06 8.31
N THR A 552 9.13 3.96 7.21
CA THR A 552 9.59 5.11 6.43
C THR A 552 8.79 5.26 5.14
N GLY A 553 8.44 6.49 4.78
CA GLY A 553 7.83 6.83 3.50
C GLY A 553 8.81 6.70 2.34
N GLU A 554 8.27 6.78 1.12
CA GLU A 554 9.08 6.80 -0.11
C GLU A 554 10.03 8.00 -0.09
N TYR A 555 11.29 7.82 -0.48
CA TYR A 555 12.30 8.88 -0.54
C TYR A 555 12.63 9.64 0.76
N ALA A 556 12.14 9.23 1.95
CA ALA A 556 12.20 10.03 3.18
C ALA A 556 13.59 10.63 3.52
N PHE A 557 14.67 9.93 3.19
CA PHE A 557 16.08 10.31 3.40
C PHE A 557 16.93 10.20 2.13
N ASN A 558 16.30 10.27 0.96
CA ASN A 558 16.97 10.10 -0.32
C ASN A 558 18.09 11.14 -0.50
N TYR A 559 19.21 10.77 -1.14
CA TYR A 559 20.33 11.68 -1.46
C TYR A 559 20.93 12.48 -0.28
N LEU A 560 20.80 12.03 0.97
CA LEU A 560 21.49 12.65 2.10
C LEU A 560 22.97 12.21 2.12
N LYS A 561 23.77 12.84 1.27
CA LYS A 561 25.15 12.41 0.91
C LYS A 561 26.16 12.42 2.06
N GLU A 562 25.85 13.11 3.15
CA GLU A 562 26.74 13.28 4.32
C GLU A 562 26.36 12.35 5.48
N VAL A 563 25.28 11.58 5.37
CA VAL A 563 24.85 10.60 6.38
C VAL A 563 25.87 9.48 6.48
N ILE A 564 26.33 9.20 7.70
CA ILE A 564 27.31 8.21 8.11
C ILE A 564 26.62 7.07 8.86
N SER A 565 25.68 7.39 9.76
CA SER A 565 24.94 6.39 10.53
C SER A 565 23.43 6.56 10.48
N VAL A 566 22.72 5.43 10.52
CA VAL A 566 21.25 5.35 10.61
C VAL A 566 20.88 4.28 11.64
N GLU A 567 20.06 4.67 12.61
CA GLU A 567 19.49 3.78 13.63
C GLU A 567 17.97 3.63 13.40
N ILE A 568 17.55 2.41 13.05
CA ILE A 568 16.14 2.05 12.80
C ILE A 568 15.65 1.14 13.95
N PRO A 569 14.63 1.54 14.72
CA PRO A 569 14.17 0.78 15.88
C PRO A 569 13.32 -0.42 15.48
N GLY A 570 13.13 -1.37 16.40
CA GLY A 570 12.30 -2.57 16.19
C GLY A 570 10.81 -2.30 16.03
N SER A 571 10.34 -1.06 16.21
CA SER A 571 8.97 -0.67 15.89
C SER A 571 8.74 -0.45 14.39
N VAL A 572 9.81 -0.24 13.63
CA VAL A 572 9.75 -0.02 12.18
C VAL A 572 9.54 -1.35 11.48
N VAL A 573 8.41 -1.49 10.81
CA VAL A 573 8.04 -2.69 10.04
C VAL A 573 8.50 -2.59 8.58
N THR A 574 8.45 -1.37 8.02
CA THR A 574 8.69 -1.14 6.59
C THR A 574 9.68 -0.01 6.35
N ILE A 575 10.70 -0.28 5.54
CA ILE A 575 11.57 0.73 4.95
C ILE A 575 11.08 1.00 3.52
N GLY A 576 10.61 2.22 3.29
CA GLY A 576 10.04 2.68 2.03
C GLY A 576 11.00 2.62 0.85
N GLN A 577 10.42 2.61 -0.35
CA GLN A 577 11.17 2.66 -1.59
C GLN A 577 12.03 3.94 -1.66
N TYR A 578 13.28 3.79 -2.13
CA TYR A 578 14.29 4.86 -2.18
C TYR A 578 14.56 5.59 -0.84
N ALA A 579 14.13 5.05 0.31
CA ALA A 579 14.18 5.76 1.59
C ALA A 579 15.58 6.32 1.90
N PHE A 580 16.65 5.56 1.69
CA PHE A 580 18.04 5.95 1.91
C PHE A 580 18.88 5.89 0.63
N ASN A 581 18.24 5.93 -0.54
CA ASN A 581 18.95 5.85 -1.81
C ASN A 581 20.01 6.95 -1.93
N SER A 582 21.21 6.59 -2.40
CA SER A 582 22.34 7.51 -2.60
C SER A 582 22.80 8.25 -1.34
N CYS A 583 22.64 7.65 -0.16
CA CYS A 583 23.35 8.05 1.06
C CYS A 583 24.80 7.56 0.98
N TYR A 584 25.60 8.20 0.13
CA TYR A 584 26.90 7.67 -0.30
C TYR A 584 27.91 7.42 0.81
N LYS A 585 27.77 8.03 1.99
CA LYS A 585 28.69 7.87 3.13
C LYS A 585 28.15 6.96 4.24
N LEU A 586 26.96 6.41 4.07
CA LEU A 586 26.35 5.54 5.08
C LEU A 586 27.23 4.31 5.25
N SER A 587 27.76 4.14 6.45
CA SER A 587 28.64 3.02 6.83
C SER A 587 28.15 2.26 8.06
N GLU A 588 27.36 2.91 8.91
CA GLU A 588 26.80 2.33 10.13
C GLU A 588 25.28 2.24 10.00
N LEU A 589 24.75 1.06 9.67
CA LEU A 589 23.32 0.83 9.55
C LEU A 589 22.87 -0.18 10.59
N ILE A 590 22.00 0.26 11.51
CA ILE A 590 21.40 -0.61 12.52
C ILE A 590 19.92 -0.80 12.18
N LEU A 591 19.52 -2.05 11.96
CA LEU A 591 18.14 -2.45 11.69
C LEU A 591 17.55 -3.15 12.92
N GLY A 592 16.39 -2.70 13.38
CA GLY A 592 15.68 -3.34 14.48
C GLY A 592 14.97 -4.64 14.07
N GLU A 593 14.80 -5.55 15.04
CA GLU A 593 14.16 -6.87 14.90
C GLU A 593 12.65 -6.85 14.57
N GLY A 594 12.10 -5.72 14.14
CA GLY A 594 10.72 -5.64 13.63
C GLY A 594 10.64 -5.35 12.15
N VAL A 595 11.76 -5.08 11.47
CA VAL A 595 11.78 -4.79 10.04
C VAL A 595 11.42 -6.06 9.29
N GLU A 596 10.32 -6.00 8.53
CA GLU A 596 9.86 -7.10 7.68
C GLU A 596 10.07 -6.81 6.19
N PHE A 597 10.13 -5.53 5.79
CA PHE A 597 10.15 -5.11 4.39
C PHE A 597 11.24 -4.06 4.10
N ILE A 598 12.12 -4.36 3.14
CA ILE A 598 13.05 -3.38 2.55
C ILE A 598 12.62 -3.09 1.12
N GLY A 599 12.21 -1.85 0.87
CA GLY A 599 11.65 -1.41 -0.41
C GLY A 599 12.66 -1.34 -1.56
N ARG A 600 12.11 -1.17 -2.78
CA ARG A 600 12.90 -0.97 -4.00
C ARG A 600 13.92 0.16 -3.82
N ASN A 601 15.17 -0.08 -4.20
CA ASN A 601 16.26 0.87 -4.12
C ASN A 601 16.49 1.50 -2.72
N ALA A 602 15.95 0.92 -1.63
CA ALA A 602 15.96 1.54 -0.30
C ALA A 602 17.36 1.98 0.16
N PHE A 603 18.39 1.18 -0.07
CA PHE A 603 19.79 1.46 0.25
C PHE A 603 20.69 1.48 -1.00
N SER A 604 20.11 1.70 -2.18
CA SER A 604 20.90 1.71 -3.42
C SER A 604 21.95 2.83 -3.39
N ASN A 605 23.18 2.53 -3.81
CA ASN A 605 24.34 3.41 -3.78
C ASN A 605 24.76 3.90 -2.38
N CYS A 606 24.46 3.15 -1.31
CA CYS A 606 25.09 3.34 0.01
C CYS A 606 26.48 2.72 0.00
N GLN A 607 27.43 3.40 -0.65
CA GLN A 607 28.71 2.84 -1.08
C GLN A 607 29.66 2.42 0.05
N TYR A 608 29.43 2.88 1.28
CA TYR A 608 30.32 2.70 2.44
C TYR A 608 29.81 1.69 3.46
N ILE A 609 28.67 1.03 3.23
CA ILE A 609 28.24 -0.09 4.06
C ILE A 609 29.23 -1.24 3.81
N GLU A 610 29.94 -1.66 4.86
CA GLU A 610 30.89 -2.79 4.80
C GLU A 610 30.25 -4.11 5.26
N GLU A 611 29.38 -4.01 6.27
CA GLU A 611 28.69 -5.12 6.92
C GLU A 611 27.25 -4.69 7.20
N ILE A 612 26.33 -5.65 7.19
CA ILE A 612 24.93 -5.42 7.52
C ILE A 612 24.35 -6.65 8.21
N ASP A 613 23.78 -6.42 9.38
CA ASP A 613 22.97 -7.41 10.07
C ASP A 613 21.52 -7.24 9.63
N LEU A 614 20.99 -8.24 8.94
CA LEU A 614 19.58 -8.29 8.55
C LEU A 614 18.76 -8.96 9.66
N PRO A 615 17.61 -8.40 10.07
CA PRO A 615 16.83 -8.93 11.18
C PRO A 615 16.12 -10.25 10.80
N ASP A 616 15.95 -11.14 11.77
CA ASP A 616 15.32 -12.46 11.58
C ASP A 616 13.83 -12.37 11.19
N THR A 617 13.23 -11.18 11.33
CA THR A 617 11.85 -10.90 10.90
C THR A 617 11.73 -10.51 9.44
N LEU A 618 12.86 -10.28 8.74
CA LEU A 618 12.85 -9.77 7.37
C LEU A 618 12.23 -10.80 6.41
N LYS A 619 11.21 -10.38 5.65
CA LYS A 619 10.50 -11.22 4.67
C LYS A 619 10.83 -10.87 3.24
N TYR A 620 11.11 -9.60 2.95
CA TYR A 620 11.24 -9.11 1.59
C TYR A 620 12.39 -8.12 1.39
N ILE A 621 13.19 -8.37 0.34
CA ILE A 621 14.23 -7.47 -0.15
C ILE A 621 13.87 -7.02 -1.57
N GLY A 622 13.63 -5.72 -1.75
CA GLY A 622 13.15 -5.16 -3.02
C GLY A 622 14.18 -5.07 -4.15
N ILE A 623 13.67 -4.80 -5.35
CA ILE A 623 14.48 -4.56 -6.56
C ILE A 623 15.56 -3.50 -6.27
N ASN A 624 16.81 -3.80 -6.61
CA ASN A 624 17.96 -2.92 -6.37
C ASN A 624 18.15 -2.45 -4.90
N ALA A 625 17.56 -3.12 -3.90
CA ALA A 625 17.54 -2.64 -2.51
C ALA A 625 18.94 -2.26 -1.98
N PHE A 626 19.96 -3.08 -2.26
CA PHE A 626 21.36 -2.87 -1.88
C PHE A 626 22.27 -2.65 -3.09
N ALA A 627 21.70 -2.37 -4.28
CA ALA A 627 22.48 -2.21 -5.49
C ALA A 627 23.50 -1.07 -5.36
N GLY A 628 24.78 -1.35 -5.57
CA GLY A 628 25.87 -0.38 -5.46
C GLY A 628 26.37 -0.14 -4.03
N CYS A 629 26.08 -1.02 -3.07
CA CYS A 629 26.77 -1.07 -1.77
C CYS A 629 28.21 -1.59 -1.97
N SER A 630 29.06 -0.76 -2.58
CA SER A 630 30.32 -1.18 -3.18
C SER A 630 31.37 -1.73 -2.20
N LEU A 631 31.26 -1.42 -0.92
CA LEU A 631 32.17 -1.91 0.13
C LEU A 631 31.60 -3.08 0.94
N LEU A 632 30.36 -3.52 0.67
CA LEU A 632 29.72 -4.63 1.38
C LEU A 632 30.53 -5.91 1.13
N LYS A 633 31.09 -6.50 2.18
CA LYS A 633 31.99 -7.68 2.07
C LYS A 633 31.25 -8.99 2.21
N THR A 634 30.33 -9.06 3.15
CA THR A 634 29.53 -10.25 3.45
C THR A 634 28.09 -9.83 3.70
N ILE A 635 27.16 -10.73 3.41
CA ILE A 635 25.76 -10.56 3.81
C ILE A 635 25.13 -11.91 4.11
N GLU A 636 24.51 -12.00 5.28
CA GLU A 636 23.68 -13.14 5.66
C GLU A 636 22.21 -12.77 5.48
N ILE A 637 21.55 -13.45 4.53
CA ILE A 637 20.12 -13.25 4.28
C ILE A 637 19.35 -14.26 5.14
N PRO A 638 18.50 -13.80 6.09
CA PRO A 638 17.78 -14.68 7.01
C PRO A 638 16.85 -15.65 6.29
N ASP A 639 16.66 -16.87 6.84
CA ASP A 639 15.80 -17.91 6.27
C ASP A 639 14.31 -17.51 6.18
N SER A 640 13.91 -16.45 6.89
CA SER A 640 12.59 -15.82 6.83
C SER A 640 12.34 -15.06 5.52
N VAL A 641 13.39 -14.72 4.77
CA VAL A 641 13.27 -13.99 3.51
C VAL A 641 12.67 -14.89 2.44
N GLU A 642 11.49 -14.51 1.98
CA GLU A 642 10.71 -15.25 1.00
C GLU A 642 11.05 -14.85 -0.44
N SER A 643 11.51 -13.60 -0.65
CA SER A 643 11.82 -13.07 -1.98
C SER A 643 12.92 -12.00 -1.93
N ILE A 644 13.81 -12.07 -2.93
CA ILE A 644 14.88 -11.12 -3.19
C ILE A 644 14.70 -10.59 -4.61
N GLY A 645 14.49 -9.30 -4.77
CA GLY A 645 14.16 -8.69 -6.06
C GLY A 645 15.31 -8.60 -7.06
N GLU A 646 14.95 -8.32 -8.32
CA GLU A 646 15.90 -8.09 -9.41
C GLU A 646 17.03 -7.13 -9.02
N SER A 647 18.27 -7.53 -9.32
CA SER A 647 19.48 -6.74 -9.08
C SER A 647 19.67 -6.22 -7.64
N ALA A 648 19.01 -6.84 -6.64
CA ALA A 648 19.01 -6.37 -5.25
C ALA A 648 20.42 -6.23 -4.65
N LEU A 649 21.35 -7.10 -5.04
CA LEU A 649 22.75 -7.10 -4.58
C LEU A 649 23.74 -6.73 -5.70
N SER A 650 23.27 -6.17 -6.82
CA SER A 650 24.15 -5.84 -7.94
C SER A 650 25.18 -4.77 -7.59
N SER A 651 26.36 -4.85 -8.19
CA SER A 651 27.47 -3.90 -8.05
C SER A 651 27.99 -3.75 -6.60
N CYS A 652 27.85 -4.80 -5.78
CA CYS A 652 28.52 -4.93 -4.49
C CYS A 652 29.96 -5.39 -4.74
N GLN A 653 30.81 -4.46 -5.16
CA GLN A 653 32.13 -4.75 -5.72
C GLN A 653 33.14 -5.40 -4.75
N ALA A 654 32.88 -5.35 -3.45
CA ALA A 654 33.68 -5.97 -2.39
C ALA A 654 33.05 -7.24 -1.82
N LEU A 655 31.88 -7.67 -2.32
CA LEU A 655 31.14 -8.82 -1.82
C LEU A 655 31.95 -10.10 -2.09
N GLU A 656 32.43 -10.75 -1.04
CA GLU A 656 33.23 -11.97 -1.10
C GLU A 656 32.39 -13.22 -0.83
N SER A 657 31.38 -13.09 0.05
CA SER A 657 30.51 -14.17 0.50
C SER A 657 29.06 -13.71 0.65
N VAL A 658 28.12 -14.60 0.33
CA VAL A 658 26.68 -14.39 0.47
C VAL A 658 26.05 -15.69 0.95
N LYS A 659 25.24 -15.59 2.00
CA LYS A 659 24.36 -16.66 2.44
C LYS A 659 22.94 -16.39 1.99
N LEU A 660 22.44 -17.26 1.11
CA LEU A 660 21.08 -17.21 0.57
C LEU A 660 20.10 -17.95 1.50
N PRO A 661 18.82 -17.53 1.57
CA PRO A 661 17.85 -18.17 2.44
C PRO A 661 17.48 -19.55 1.92
N LYS A 662 17.32 -20.53 2.82
CA LYS A 662 17.04 -21.94 2.44
C LYS A 662 15.79 -22.12 1.58
N ASN A 663 14.82 -21.22 1.72
CA ASN A 663 13.54 -21.29 1.00
C ASN A 663 13.52 -20.48 -0.30
N LEU A 664 14.66 -19.93 -0.75
CA LEU A 664 14.73 -19.16 -1.99
C LEU A 664 14.30 -20.01 -3.18
N SER A 665 13.33 -19.53 -3.95
CA SER A 665 12.83 -20.21 -5.14
C SER A 665 13.51 -19.75 -6.43
N VAL A 666 13.93 -18.49 -6.51
CA VAL A 666 14.45 -17.89 -7.74
C VAL A 666 15.67 -17.03 -7.42
N ILE A 667 16.73 -17.20 -8.21
CA ILE A 667 17.80 -16.21 -8.32
C ILE A 667 17.38 -15.27 -9.45
N GLU A 668 16.95 -14.06 -9.08
CA GLU A 668 16.39 -13.08 -10.03
C GLU A 668 17.42 -12.54 -11.02
N ASN A 669 16.91 -11.87 -12.06
CA ASN A 669 17.74 -11.22 -13.07
C ASN A 669 18.75 -10.26 -12.42
N GLY A 670 20.01 -10.33 -12.88
CA GLY A 670 21.07 -9.43 -12.43
C GLY A 670 21.37 -9.42 -10.93
N LEU A 671 20.89 -10.39 -10.14
CA LEU A 671 20.94 -10.34 -8.67
C LEU A 671 22.33 -9.99 -8.12
N PHE A 672 23.39 -10.59 -8.70
CA PHE A 672 24.79 -10.39 -8.34
C PHE A 672 25.61 -9.72 -9.46
N SER A 673 24.94 -9.02 -10.39
CA SER A 673 25.61 -8.40 -11.53
C SER A 673 26.65 -7.39 -11.08
N SER A 674 27.88 -7.52 -11.57
CA SER A 674 29.07 -6.69 -11.26
C SER A 674 29.63 -6.86 -9.85
N ASP A 675 29.39 -8.00 -9.20
CA ASP A 675 29.99 -8.38 -7.92
C ASP A 675 31.36 -9.01 -8.14
N LYS A 676 32.33 -8.13 -8.39
CA LYS A 676 33.64 -8.49 -8.95
C LYS A 676 34.52 -9.35 -8.05
N THR A 677 34.20 -9.44 -6.75
CA THR A 677 34.98 -10.17 -5.74
C THR A 677 34.36 -11.47 -5.30
N LEU A 678 33.09 -11.75 -5.65
CA LEU A 678 32.38 -12.96 -5.22
C LEU A 678 33.11 -14.18 -5.77
N LYS A 679 33.58 -15.07 -4.89
CA LYS A 679 34.41 -16.24 -5.27
C LYS A 679 33.62 -17.53 -5.37
N LYS A 680 32.72 -17.75 -4.41
CA LYS A 680 31.92 -18.96 -4.24
C LYS A 680 30.48 -18.57 -3.96
N LEU A 681 29.53 -19.28 -4.56
CA LEU A 681 28.12 -19.16 -4.22
C LEU A 681 27.51 -20.54 -3.96
N ILE A 682 26.78 -20.66 -2.85
CA ILE A 682 25.97 -21.84 -2.54
C ILE A 682 24.52 -21.50 -2.90
N VAL A 683 23.96 -22.26 -3.83
CA VAL A 683 22.58 -22.13 -4.32
C VAL A 683 21.68 -23.10 -3.52
N PRO A 684 20.67 -22.60 -2.78
CA PRO A 684 19.77 -23.41 -1.96
C PRO A 684 18.94 -24.44 -2.75
N GLU A 685 18.46 -25.46 -2.04
CA GLU A 685 17.80 -26.65 -2.63
C GLU A 685 16.56 -26.31 -3.45
N LYS A 686 15.80 -25.29 -3.03
CA LYS A 686 14.51 -24.91 -3.63
C LYS A 686 14.61 -23.98 -4.83
N VAL A 687 15.81 -23.61 -5.25
CA VAL A 687 15.98 -22.71 -6.40
C VAL A 687 15.61 -23.46 -7.68
N ILE A 688 14.53 -23.02 -8.33
CA ILE A 688 14.03 -23.60 -9.57
C ILE A 688 14.57 -22.89 -10.81
N SER A 689 15.01 -21.63 -10.68
CA SER A 689 15.53 -20.86 -11.81
C SER A 689 16.61 -19.84 -11.44
N VAL A 690 17.48 -19.57 -12.41
CA VAL A 690 18.54 -18.55 -12.39
C VAL A 690 18.34 -17.60 -13.57
N GLY A 691 18.03 -16.34 -13.24
CA GLY A 691 17.64 -15.29 -14.17
C GLY A 691 18.77 -14.78 -15.06
N THR A 692 18.38 -14.05 -16.10
CA THR A 692 19.28 -13.42 -17.08
C THR A 692 20.29 -12.50 -16.38
N GLU A 693 21.55 -12.53 -16.82
CA GLU A 693 22.64 -11.68 -16.28
C GLU A 693 22.90 -11.82 -14.77
N ALA A 694 22.40 -12.86 -14.09
CA ALA A 694 22.50 -13.01 -12.63
C ALA A 694 23.93 -12.85 -12.07
N PHE A 695 24.96 -13.28 -12.82
CA PHE A 695 26.38 -13.17 -12.46
C PHE A 695 27.20 -12.39 -13.50
N ARG A 696 26.55 -11.50 -14.25
CA ARG A 696 27.23 -10.67 -15.25
C ARG A 696 28.40 -9.90 -14.62
N TYR A 697 29.57 -9.84 -15.26
CA TYR A 697 30.79 -9.19 -14.74
C TYR A 697 31.33 -9.69 -13.38
N CYS A 698 30.91 -10.87 -12.88
CA CYS A 698 31.48 -11.48 -11.67
C CYS A 698 32.88 -12.05 -11.94
N SER A 699 33.89 -11.20 -11.99
CA SER A 699 35.25 -11.54 -12.47
C SER A 699 36.09 -12.47 -11.58
N LYS A 700 35.64 -12.78 -10.36
CA LYS A 700 36.32 -13.71 -9.43
C LYS A 700 35.51 -14.94 -9.07
N LEU A 701 34.33 -15.13 -9.68
CA LEU A 701 33.46 -16.26 -9.37
C LEU A 701 34.09 -17.55 -9.93
N GLU A 702 34.62 -18.38 -9.04
CA GLU A 702 35.33 -19.61 -9.40
C GLU A 702 34.47 -20.85 -9.14
N THR A 703 33.56 -20.77 -8.17
CA THR A 703 32.77 -21.94 -7.72
C THR A 703 31.30 -21.60 -7.54
N ILE A 704 30.43 -22.48 -8.04
CA ILE A 704 28.99 -22.45 -7.73
C ILE A 704 28.56 -23.84 -7.30
N VAL A 705 27.89 -23.94 -6.16
CA VAL A 705 27.42 -25.21 -5.59
C VAL A 705 25.89 -25.23 -5.59
N PHE A 706 25.29 -26.11 -6.37
CA PHE A 706 23.85 -26.34 -6.33
C PHE A 706 23.53 -27.46 -5.35
N THR A 707 22.65 -27.18 -4.38
CA THR A 707 22.28 -28.17 -3.34
C THR A 707 21.05 -29.01 -3.67
N GLY A 708 20.28 -28.62 -4.69
CA GLY A 708 19.01 -29.26 -5.07
C GLY A 708 18.92 -29.75 -6.52
N ASP A 709 17.69 -29.77 -7.03
CA ASP A 709 17.37 -30.12 -8.42
C ASP A 709 18.01 -29.15 -9.42
N LYS A 710 18.24 -29.63 -10.66
CA LYS A 710 18.81 -28.80 -11.73
C LYS A 710 17.85 -27.64 -12.04
N PRO A 711 18.24 -26.38 -11.79
CA PRO A 711 17.37 -25.25 -12.10
C PRO A 711 17.32 -24.97 -13.61
N GLU A 712 16.31 -24.22 -14.03
CA GLU A 712 16.31 -23.54 -15.31
C GLU A 712 17.33 -22.40 -15.29
N ILE A 713 18.27 -22.40 -16.23
CA ILE A 713 19.33 -21.39 -16.32
C ILE A 713 19.08 -20.56 -17.57
N SER A 714 18.86 -19.25 -17.38
CA SER A 714 18.62 -18.31 -18.49
C SER A 714 19.88 -18.06 -19.34
N THR A 715 19.74 -17.29 -20.41
CA THR A 715 20.85 -16.82 -21.24
C THR A 715 21.66 -15.73 -20.53
N ASP A 716 22.93 -15.56 -20.92
CA ASP A 716 23.81 -14.47 -20.47
C ASP A 716 24.06 -14.41 -18.94
N VAL A 717 23.79 -15.50 -18.23
CA VAL A 717 24.00 -15.63 -16.77
C VAL A 717 25.43 -15.29 -16.35
N PHE A 718 26.44 -15.63 -17.17
CA PHE A 718 27.87 -15.33 -16.93
C PHE A 718 28.46 -14.35 -17.94
N GLU A 719 27.64 -13.47 -18.52
CA GLU A 719 28.10 -12.49 -19.50
C GLU A 719 29.30 -11.69 -18.94
N TYR A 720 30.39 -11.60 -19.72
CA TYR A 720 31.65 -10.95 -19.33
C TYR A 720 32.37 -11.53 -18.09
N CYS A 721 32.06 -12.75 -17.67
CA CYS A 721 32.96 -13.50 -16.77
C CYS A 721 34.20 -13.99 -17.55
N GLY A 722 35.37 -13.82 -16.95
CA GLY A 722 36.67 -14.05 -17.61
C GLY A 722 37.35 -15.37 -17.25
N GLN A 723 36.91 -16.00 -16.17
CA GLN A 723 37.53 -17.14 -15.51
C GLN A 723 36.76 -18.44 -15.76
N ASP A 724 37.44 -19.58 -15.62
CA ASP A 724 36.80 -20.89 -15.57
C ASP A 724 36.01 -21.04 -14.26
N ILE A 725 34.85 -21.65 -14.32
CA ILE A 725 33.95 -21.86 -13.18
C ILE A 725 33.75 -23.36 -12.97
N ILE A 726 33.83 -23.81 -11.72
CA ILE A 726 33.46 -25.17 -11.32
C ILE A 726 32.04 -25.14 -10.77
N GLY A 727 31.15 -25.90 -11.40
CA GLY A 727 29.77 -26.08 -10.96
C GLY A 727 29.59 -27.42 -10.25
N TYR A 728 29.30 -27.41 -8.96
CA TYR A 728 29.02 -28.62 -8.18
C TYR A 728 27.53 -28.94 -8.18
N TYR A 729 27.19 -30.24 -8.28
CA TYR A 729 25.79 -30.73 -8.24
C TYR A 729 25.69 -32.08 -7.50
N PRO A 730 24.53 -32.40 -6.90
CA PRO A 730 24.36 -33.64 -6.13
C PRO A 730 24.35 -34.90 -7.02
N GLN A 731 25.18 -35.90 -6.71
CA GLN A 731 25.40 -37.10 -7.52
C GLN A 731 24.15 -38.00 -7.69
N VAL A 732 23.22 -37.98 -6.73
CA VAL A 732 22.04 -38.84 -6.69
C VAL A 732 20.81 -38.28 -7.42
N ASN A 733 20.98 -37.17 -8.15
CA ASN A 733 19.86 -36.45 -8.74
C ASN A 733 19.78 -36.61 -10.26
N SER A 734 18.80 -37.37 -10.75
CA SER A 734 18.57 -37.63 -12.18
C SER A 734 18.26 -36.36 -12.99
N SER A 735 17.83 -35.26 -12.35
CA SER A 735 17.63 -33.98 -13.05
C SER A 735 18.92 -33.44 -13.67
N TRP A 736 20.08 -33.86 -13.17
CA TRP A 736 21.39 -33.44 -13.66
C TRP A 736 21.98 -34.37 -14.74
N ASP A 737 21.26 -35.39 -15.23
CA ASP A 737 21.77 -36.28 -16.29
C ASP A 737 22.19 -35.50 -17.55
N GLU A 738 21.44 -34.45 -17.89
CA GLU A 738 21.78 -33.47 -18.92
C GLU A 738 22.31 -32.19 -18.28
N LYS A 739 23.62 -31.96 -18.38
CA LYS A 739 24.26 -30.76 -17.81
C LYS A 739 23.75 -29.50 -18.52
N PRO A 740 23.54 -28.39 -17.79
CA PRO A 740 23.15 -27.12 -18.41
C PRO A 740 24.14 -26.70 -19.49
N VAL A 741 23.63 -26.40 -20.68
CA VAL A 741 24.37 -25.68 -21.71
C VAL A 741 24.17 -24.20 -21.43
N ILE A 742 25.25 -23.50 -21.11
CA ILE A 742 25.16 -22.09 -20.76
C ILE A 742 25.57 -21.25 -21.96
N GLU A 743 24.57 -20.62 -22.57
CA GLU A 743 24.75 -19.66 -23.65
C GLU A 743 24.93 -18.27 -23.03
N SER A 744 26.18 -17.82 -22.90
CA SER A 744 26.51 -16.48 -22.41
C SER A 744 27.39 -15.75 -23.42
N THR A 745 26.92 -14.59 -23.85
CA THR A 745 27.65 -13.68 -24.74
C THR A 745 28.90 -13.18 -24.02
N TYR A 746 30.03 -13.09 -24.74
CA TYR A 746 31.30 -12.60 -24.17
C TYR A 746 31.82 -13.32 -22.90
N PHE A 747 31.31 -14.52 -22.59
CA PHE A 747 31.90 -15.41 -21.60
C PHE A 747 33.12 -16.10 -22.23
N SER A 748 34.31 -15.81 -21.72
CA SER A 748 35.56 -16.38 -22.25
C SER A 748 36.07 -17.60 -21.48
N GLY A 749 35.45 -17.93 -20.34
CA GLY A 749 35.77 -19.10 -19.53
C GLY A 749 35.00 -20.35 -19.98
N THR A 750 35.20 -21.44 -19.23
CA THR A 750 34.44 -22.68 -19.35
C THR A 750 33.77 -23.03 -18.03
N ILE A 751 32.69 -23.81 -18.08
CA ILE A 751 32.03 -24.33 -16.88
C ILE A 751 32.27 -25.84 -16.81
N THR A 752 32.93 -26.27 -15.75
CA THR A 752 33.21 -27.69 -15.48
C THR A 752 32.25 -28.18 -14.40
N TRP A 753 31.33 -29.07 -14.77
CA TRP A 753 30.36 -29.64 -13.85
C TRP A 753 30.93 -30.86 -13.09
N MET A 754 30.98 -30.81 -11.76
CA MET A 754 31.48 -31.88 -10.89
C MET A 754 30.38 -32.42 -9.96
N PRO A 755 30.16 -33.74 -9.90
CA PRO A 755 29.26 -34.32 -8.92
C PRO A 755 29.89 -34.29 -7.52
N TYR A 756 29.08 -34.16 -6.48
CA TYR A 756 29.46 -34.41 -5.08
C TYR A 756 28.45 -35.34 -4.40
N ASP A 757 28.87 -36.02 -3.33
CA ASP A 757 27.99 -36.86 -2.51
C ASP A 757 27.20 -35.98 -1.53
N PRO A 758 25.85 -35.89 -1.61
CA PRO A 758 25.07 -35.08 -0.69
C PRO A 758 25.09 -35.59 0.75
N GLU A 759 25.40 -36.87 0.97
CA GLU A 759 25.56 -37.44 2.31
C GLU A 759 26.94 -37.13 2.91
N ASP A 760 27.91 -36.74 2.09
CA ASP A 760 29.27 -36.35 2.48
C ASP A 760 29.79 -35.21 1.58
N PRO A 761 29.25 -33.99 1.72
CA PRO A 761 29.61 -32.87 0.85
C PRO A 761 31.04 -32.36 1.08
N GLY A 762 31.74 -32.81 2.13
CA GLY A 762 33.01 -32.23 2.57
C GLY A 762 32.90 -30.71 2.80
N SER A 763 34.00 -30.00 2.56
CA SER A 763 34.08 -28.53 2.71
C SER A 763 33.38 -27.72 1.61
N LEU A 764 32.66 -28.39 0.70
CA LEU A 764 31.96 -27.72 -0.40
C LEU A 764 30.78 -26.87 0.08
N LEU A 765 30.09 -27.30 1.14
CA LEU A 765 28.96 -26.57 1.71
C LEU A 765 29.34 -25.68 2.88
N ASP A 766 30.61 -25.72 3.31
CA ASP A 766 31.10 -24.76 4.28
C ASP A 766 30.93 -23.37 3.69
N GLU A 767 30.33 -22.49 4.49
CA GLU A 767 30.30 -21.08 4.17
C GLU A 767 31.75 -20.60 4.02
N PRO A 768 32.03 -19.56 3.21
CA PRO A 768 33.33 -18.90 3.23
C PRO A 768 33.57 -18.29 4.62
N GLY A 769 33.94 -19.12 5.59
CA GLY A 769 34.38 -18.74 6.91
C GLY A 769 35.80 -18.20 6.82
N ASP A 770 36.15 -17.32 7.77
CA ASP A 770 37.53 -16.91 7.97
C ASP A 770 38.42 -18.14 8.04
N ILE A 771 39.43 -18.24 7.16
CA ILE A 771 40.42 -19.31 7.22
C ILE A 771 41.04 -19.30 8.62
N ILE A 772 40.71 -20.28 9.45
CA ILE A 772 41.27 -20.43 10.79
C ILE A 772 42.69 -20.96 10.62
N LEU A 773 43.69 -20.08 10.77
CA LEU A 773 45.09 -20.47 10.68
C LEU A 773 45.38 -21.64 11.63
N GLY A 774 45.88 -22.74 11.07
CA GLY A 774 46.25 -23.95 11.79
C GLY A 774 45.15 -25.03 11.85
N ASP A 775 43.94 -24.78 11.35
CA ASP A 775 42.91 -25.81 11.16
C ASP A 775 43.03 -26.43 9.76
N ILE A 776 43.74 -27.55 9.69
CA ILE A 776 44.07 -28.26 8.45
C ILE A 776 43.06 -29.36 8.16
N THR A 777 42.31 -29.80 9.17
CA THR A 777 41.28 -30.82 9.05
C THR A 777 39.91 -30.24 8.68
N GLY A 778 39.72 -28.93 8.84
CA GLY A 778 38.49 -28.21 8.49
C GLY A 778 37.36 -28.48 9.50
N ASP A 779 37.70 -28.68 10.77
CA ASP A 779 36.73 -28.96 11.84
C ASP A 779 36.50 -27.75 12.78
N ASP A 780 37.00 -26.59 12.39
CA ASP A 780 37.03 -25.31 13.12
C ASP A 780 37.82 -25.37 14.45
N ILE A 781 38.65 -26.40 14.66
CA ILE A 781 39.39 -26.63 15.91
C ILE A 781 40.87 -26.92 15.63
N VAL A 782 41.75 -25.97 15.96
CA VAL A 782 43.20 -26.19 15.90
C VAL A 782 43.66 -27.22 16.94
N SER A 783 44.00 -28.43 16.49
CA SER A 783 44.19 -29.62 17.31
C SER A 783 45.43 -30.44 16.94
N ALA A 784 45.59 -31.58 17.63
CA ALA A 784 46.66 -32.54 17.32
C ALA A 784 46.44 -33.29 16.00
N ASP A 785 45.21 -33.32 15.51
CA ASP A 785 44.87 -33.96 14.25
C ASP A 785 45.33 -33.10 13.06
N ASP A 786 45.22 -31.76 13.18
CA ASP A 786 45.80 -30.79 12.24
C ASP A 786 47.32 -30.88 12.19
N LEU A 787 47.94 -30.95 13.38
CA LEU A 787 49.38 -31.16 13.49
C LEU A 787 49.82 -32.44 12.79
N THR A 788 49.01 -33.50 12.87
CA THR A 788 49.28 -34.77 12.20
C THR A 788 49.11 -34.65 10.69
N ALA A 789 48.06 -33.96 10.22
CA ALA A 789 47.81 -33.71 8.81
C ALA A 789 48.95 -32.91 8.15
N LEU A 790 49.37 -31.80 8.76
CA LEU A 790 50.52 -31.02 8.27
C LEU A 790 51.83 -31.80 8.38
N SER A 791 52.02 -32.62 9.42
CA SER A 791 53.21 -33.47 9.53
C SER A 791 53.31 -34.47 8.39
N ARG A 792 52.18 -35.04 7.93
CA ARG A 792 52.15 -35.97 6.79
C ARG A 792 52.41 -35.24 5.48
N HIS A 793 51.93 -34.00 5.35
CA HIS A 793 52.23 -33.11 4.24
C HIS A 793 53.72 -32.80 4.10
N VAL A 794 54.33 -32.28 5.18
CA VAL A 794 55.75 -31.93 5.23
C VAL A 794 56.65 -33.16 5.01
N ALA A 795 56.22 -34.33 5.53
CA ALA A 795 56.91 -35.60 5.33
C ALA A 795 56.73 -36.19 3.90
N LYS A 796 55.93 -35.56 3.04
CA LYS A 796 55.58 -36.02 1.68
C LYS A 796 54.94 -37.42 1.67
N ILE A 797 54.22 -37.75 2.73
CA ILE A 797 53.45 -39.00 2.85
C ILE A 797 52.10 -38.83 2.15
N GLU A 798 51.48 -37.67 2.30
CA GLU A 798 50.29 -37.22 1.59
C GLU A 798 50.48 -35.77 1.16
N THR A 799 49.92 -35.36 0.03
CA THR A 799 50.06 -33.98 -0.46
C THR A 799 48.73 -33.27 -0.26
N ILE A 800 48.72 -32.20 0.53
CA ILE A 800 47.61 -31.25 0.59
C ILE A 800 47.63 -30.49 -0.74
N THR A 801 46.53 -30.55 -1.47
CA THR A 801 46.38 -29.91 -2.78
C THR A 801 45.33 -28.79 -2.79
N ASP A 802 44.54 -28.70 -1.73
CA ASP A 802 43.52 -27.68 -1.56
C ASP A 802 44.18 -26.32 -1.22
N PRO A 803 43.95 -25.26 -2.03
CA PRO A 803 44.55 -23.94 -1.80
C PRO A 803 44.16 -23.28 -0.47
N ASP A 804 42.95 -23.52 0.03
CA ASP A 804 42.48 -22.92 1.28
C ASP A 804 43.05 -23.68 2.48
N VAL A 805 43.19 -25.00 2.38
CA VAL A 805 43.92 -25.81 3.37
C VAL A 805 45.42 -25.47 3.39
N ILE A 806 46.02 -25.15 2.24
CA ILE A 806 47.41 -24.65 2.17
C ILE A 806 47.53 -23.29 2.87
N ARG A 807 46.56 -22.39 2.70
CA ARG A 807 46.55 -21.09 3.40
C ARG A 807 46.33 -21.25 4.91
N SER A 808 45.49 -22.18 5.35
CA SER A 808 45.35 -22.52 6.76
C SER A 808 46.64 -23.13 7.33
N ALA A 809 47.30 -23.99 6.56
CA ALA A 809 48.54 -24.64 6.94
C ALA A 809 49.76 -23.70 6.98
N ASP A 810 49.75 -22.61 6.21
CA ASP A 810 50.76 -21.54 6.21
C ASP A 810 50.54 -20.58 7.38
N VAL A 811 50.69 -21.10 8.61
CA VAL A 811 50.45 -20.34 9.84
C VAL A 811 51.42 -19.18 10.04
N ASN A 812 52.56 -19.19 9.33
CA ASN A 812 53.56 -18.12 9.38
C ASN A 812 53.43 -17.08 8.24
N GLN A 813 52.56 -17.35 7.27
CA GLN A 813 52.21 -16.48 6.14
C GLN A 813 53.39 -16.13 5.21
N ASP A 814 54.34 -17.05 5.01
CA ASP A 814 55.44 -16.87 4.05
C ASP A 814 55.12 -17.35 2.63
N GLY A 815 53.91 -17.89 2.43
CA GLY A 815 53.39 -18.37 1.16
C GLY A 815 53.66 -19.85 0.90
N VAL A 816 54.22 -20.61 1.85
CA VAL A 816 54.51 -22.04 1.71
C VAL A 816 54.30 -22.81 3.02
N ALA A 817 53.34 -23.74 3.04
CA ALA A 817 53.14 -24.66 4.15
C ALA A 817 54.31 -25.67 4.29
N ASP A 818 55.25 -25.38 5.19
CA ASP A 818 56.49 -26.14 5.34
C ASP A 818 56.84 -26.54 6.80
N ALA A 819 58.09 -26.93 7.05
CA ALA A 819 58.52 -27.37 8.38
C ALA A 819 58.49 -26.25 9.44
N ASN A 820 58.54 -24.99 9.02
CA ASN A 820 58.44 -23.83 9.90
C ASN A 820 57.00 -23.68 10.44
N ASP A 821 56.00 -23.87 9.57
CA ASP A 821 54.59 -23.90 9.96
C ASP A 821 54.28 -25.06 10.89
N LEU A 822 54.79 -26.25 10.56
CA LEU A 822 54.65 -27.42 11.42
C LEU A 822 55.22 -27.16 12.82
N THR A 823 56.32 -26.42 12.90
CA THR A 823 56.94 -26.06 14.18
C THR A 823 56.07 -25.09 14.97
N LEU A 824 55.51 -24.06 14.33
CA LEU A 824 54.63 -23.08 14.97
C LEU A 824 53.31 -23.71 15.42
N LEU A 825 52.68 -24.49 14.54
CA LEU A 825 51.48 -25.27 14.85
C LEU A 825 51.72 -26.22 16.03
N SER A 826 52.88 -26.91 16.09
CA SER A 826 53.21 -27.78 17.22
C SER A 826 53.31 -27.03 18.54
N ARG A 827 53.83 -25.79 18.53
CA ARG A 827 53.94 -24.94 19.71
C ARG A 827 52.57 -24.43 20.16
N TYR A 828 51.71 -24.07 19.21
CA TYR A 828 50.35 -23.62 19.49
C TYR A 828 49.51 -24.74 20.11
N VAL A 829 49.49 -25.94 19.50
CA VAL A 829 48.78 -27.12 20.00
C VAL A 829 49.31 -27.55 21.38
N ALA A 830 50.62 -27.42 21.61
CA ALA A 830 51.24 -27.67 22.91
C ALA A 830 51.01 -26.55 23.94
N LYS A 831 50.28 -25.48 23.58
CA LYS A 831 50.01 -24.29 24.40
C LYS A 831 51.27 -23.57 24.88
N ILE A 832 52.33 -23.61 24.07
CA ILE A 832 53.59 -22.89 24.30
C ILE A 832 53.49 -21.45 23.81
N ILE A 833 52.70 -21.20 22.76
CA ILE A 833 52.33 -19.88 22.24
C ILE A 833 50.81 -19.76 22.25
N THR A 834 50.31 -18.53 22.31
CA THR A 834 48.85 -18.24 22.33
C THR A 834 48.32 -17.68 21.01
N SER A 835 49.22 -17.29 20.10
CA SER A 835 48.94 -16.87 18.73
C SER A 835 50.14 -17.17 17.83
N PHE A 836 49.94 -17.17 16.51
CA PHE A 836 51.03 -17.40 15.54
C PHE A 836 51.93 -16.18 15.30
N ASP A 837 51.52 -15.00 15.77
CA ASP A 837 52.32 -13.76 15.71
C ASP A 837 53.39 -13.62 16.83
N GLU A 838 53.51 -14.60 17.73
CA GLU A 838 54.47 -14.65 18.88
C GLU A 838 55.76 -15.44 18.60
#